data_AF-A0A8H8MBH9-F1
#
_entry.id   AF-A0A8H8MBH9-F1
#
_cell.length_a   1.000
_cell.length_b   1.000
_cell.length_c   1.000
_cell.angle_alpha   90.00
_cell.angle_beta   90.00
_cell.angle_gamma   90.00
#
_symmetry.space_group_name_H-M   'P 1'
#
loop_
_entity.id
_entity.type
_entity.pdbx_description
1 polymer ?
#
loop_
_entity_poly.entity_id
_entity_poly.type
_entity_poly.pdbx_seq_one_letter_code
_entity_poly.pdbx_strand_id
1 'polypeptide(L)'
;MPLVWNNVSSPLCLLQLISGSVIITAPDERDRGYEIFLPSDTEVDFRRFDFYASQVRSLDVWPAIHKMASWDVLMSRSRIAPLLPRLSTLRVLLPDESNTFTHEAIWVRTFANCSVTSVYLRVRYGIRTPAMGFEGFCYLLDAIARTCPGLRKFSLPSIEDAGESHQSSPSLLTHPTSRNFLSLSSLCELQIGISIFSEDFVQVVGLIPRLEHLLVGRDQRMGLMLPELSPFTEKSFPALVKLSFLHLKWSNVRALLGYMPLVRNIVSFHIVTPAEKAPRVWQGATALFLLVNTPQLSELDMLFNCAARPYNLNDDQFLNVLSKLPLRTVRILGAQFDAISSIPLDKIFPNVTDLSLPQQTAGLQCLSRFAIMPRVKRLALAFSEGFSVVQWMSECEACCPSLQILDLRVTYTADDPDLEEVYPRAYIHVVAKVRPLLPRLSELKVLQVIQYQEDPLTNEFMWMLAFLSGSVTLLHFVREVGASVPAISQEGFSCLLDTIVRTCPNIRSLAMPSIDPNLDEEHLFLHILPTQPISECILSLNGLRELQAGVSIFFSNIIQEIGSLAHLERLTLRPERSEIELPEVSSLAEDAFRATKMLTCMYMSWTSVRSLLGYTSLTRNITSFRVSCPFETPWGEWHGATALLRLKNMTQLRDLDIEFPDSLAGPYHLNVDEFLEVLSRLPLRTVRILGAQFKTLTSVPLDKIFPAVTDMILPQQKADLHRLARFAIMPNVKHLAIAFSEWHGKNDWFSPSSVCCPSLETLELTLTRSDGEALPEIYPRAYIHTVATRLLQMFPNIRRIIWPTVGNNSYEYAVLCLLNTRIVVLREWNSARSRIVERYGQEAADALMPNESLLARALELLV
;
A
#
# COMPACT_ATOMS: atom_id res chain seq x y z
N MET A 1 -23.59 6.62 -22.05
CA MET A 1 -22.85 5.88 -21.00
C MET A 1 -21.43 5.62 -21.49
N PRO A 2 -20.40 6.26 -20.91
CA PRO A 2 -18.98 6.03 -21.25
C PRO A 2 -18.09 5.47 -20.10
N LEU A 3 -18.54 5.48 -18.84
CA LEU A 3 -17.61 5.30 -17.69
C LEU A 3 -17.22 3.84 -17.38
N VAL A 4 -18.09 2.87 -17.63
CA VAL A 4 -17.87 1.45 -17.26
C VAL A 4 -16.84 0.78 -18.17
N TRP A 5 -16.80 1.17 -19.44
CA TRP A 5 -15.90 0.60 -20.45
C TRP A 5 -14.54 1.29 -20.49
N ASN A 6 -14.33 2.37 -19.74
CA ASN A 6 -13.05 3.09 -19.72
C ASN A 6 -11.90 2.16 -19.30
N ASN A 7 -12.12 1.23 -18.37
CA ASN A 7 -11.13 0.27 -17.90
C ASN A 7 -11.70 -1.15 -18.01
N VAL A 8 -11.21 -1.90 -18.98
CA VAL A 8 -11.61 -3.29 -19.21
C VAL A 8 -10.53 -4.22 -18.69
N SER A 9 -10.89 -5.08 -17.75
CA SER A 9 -9.93 -5.95 -17.07
C SER A 9 -9.70 -7.29 -17.77
N SER A 10 -10.42 -7.61 -18.86
CA SER A 10 -10.18 -8.81 -19.67
C SER A 10 -10.69 -8.64 -21.10
N PRO A 11 -9.94 -9.05 -22.14
CA PRO A 11 -10.41 -9.03 -23.52
C PRO A 11 -11.59 -9.98 -23.76
N LEU A 12 -11.83 -10.97 -22.88
CA LEU A 12 -13.03 -11.83 -22.96
C LEU A 12 -14.32 -11.01 -23.04
N CYS A 13 -14.43 -9.98 -22.19
CA CYS A 13 -15.58 -9.10 -22.10
C CYS A 13 -15.80 -8.24 -23.36
N LEU A 14 -14.79 -8.15 -24.23
CA LEU A 14 -14.86 -7.46 -25.51
C LEU A 14 -15.09 -8.43 -26.66
N LEU A 15 -14.45 -9.60 -26.63
CA LEU A 15 -14.53 -10.56 -27.73
C LEU A 15 -15.86 -11.30 -27.77
N GLN A 16 -16.53 -11.46 -26.63
CA GLN A 16 -17.93 -11.89 -26.63
C GLN A 16 -18.81 -10.86 -27.42
N LEU A 17 -18.33 -9.62 -27.65
CA LEU A 17 -19.07 -8.57 -28.38
C LEU A 17 -19.19 -8.83 -29.89
N ILE A 18 -18.59 -9.91 -30.36
CA ILE A 18 -18.53 -10.27 -31.77
C ILE A 18 -19.53 -11.39 -32.03
N SER A 19 -20.44 -11.17 -32.98
CA SER A 19 -21.53 -12.11 -33.24
C SER A 19 -21.00 -13.45 -33.73
N GLY A 20 -21.50 -14.52 -33.11
CA GLY A 20 -21.08 -15.89 -33.37
C GLY A 20 -19.82 -16.34 -32.62
N SER A 21 -19.23 -15.49 -31.78
CA SER A 21 -18.12 -15.90 -30.92
C SER A 21 -18.53 -16.99 -29.92
N VAL A 22 -17.72 -18.03 -29.80
CA VAL A 22 -17.91 -19.11 -28.83
C VAL A 22 -16.70 -19.14 -27.89
N ILE A 23 -16.94 -19.23 -26.58
CA ILE A 23 -15.88 -19.30 -25.57
C ILE A 23 -16.04 -20.59 -24.77
N ILE A 24 -15.11 -21.51 -24.94
CA ILE A 24 -15.12 -22.83 -24.30
C ILE A 24 -14.07 -22.80 -23.19
N THR A 25 -14.34 -23.41 -22.05
CA THR A 25 -13.30 -23.66 -21.04
C THR A 25 -12.44 -24.83 -21.50
N ALA A 26 -11.11 -24.70 -21.43
CA ALA A 26 -10.20 -25.77 -21.82
C ALA A 26 -10.51 -27.05 -21.01
N PRO A 27 -10.52 -28.23 -21.65
CA PRO A 27 -10.99 -29.47 -21.02
C PRO A 27 -9.98 -30.14 -20.07
N ASP A 28 -8.73 -29.66 -19.97
CA ASP A 28 -7.67 -30.29 -19.18
C ASP A 28 -7.42 -29.54 -17.85
N GLU A 29 -7.41 -30.26 -16.73
CA GLU A 29 -7.26 -29.70 -15.36
C GLU A 29 -5.94 -28.94 -15.15
N ARG A 30 -4.91 -29.25 -15.96
CA ARG A 30 -3.60 -28.61 -15.90
C ARG A 30 -3.57 -27.25 -16.61
N ASP A 31 -4.44 -27.02 -17.59
CA ASP A 31 -4.52 -25.81 -18.41
C ASP A 31 -5.80 -25.02 -18.08
N ARG A 32 -5.82 -24.37 -16.91
CA ARG A 32 -6.96 -23.56 -16.44
C ARG A 32 -7.15 -22.26 -17.24
N GLY A 33 -7.82 -22.35 -18.39
CA GLY A 33 -8.13 -21.20 -19.25
C GLY A 33 -9.28 -21.40 -20.26
N TYR A 34 -9.44 -20.42 -21.15
CA TYR A 34 -10.52 -20.30 -22.14
C TYR A 34 -9.98 -20.44 -23.55
N GLU A 35 -10.73 -21.15 -24.38
CA GLU A 35 -10.59 -21.19 -25.84
C GLU A 35 -11.66 -20.31 -26.49
N ILE A 36 -11.28 -19.39 -27.38
CA ILE A 36 -12.22 -18.50 -28.09
C ILE A 36 -12.26 -18.90 -29.56
N PHE A 37 -13.45 -19.09 -30.11
CA PHE A 37 -13.69 -19.37 -31.52
C PHE A 37 -14.49 -18.22 -32.14
N LEU A 38 -13.93 -17.56 -33.15
CA LEU A 38 -14.68 -16.63 -33.99
C LEU A 38 -15.14 -17.34 -35.26
N PRO A 39 -16.34 -17.00 -35.79
CA PRO A 39 -16.81 -17.55 -37.06
C PRO A 39 -15.80 -17.24 -38.16
N SER A 40 -15.47 -18.25 -38.98
CA SER A 40 -14.55 -18.12 -40.11
C SER A 40 -15.21 -17.52 -41.37
N ASP A 41 -16.52 -17.33 -41.35
CA ASP A 41 -17.29 -16.84 -42.49
C ASP A 41 -17.08 -15.34 -42.74
N THR A 42 -17.23 -14.90 -44.00
CA THR A 42 -16.90 -13.54 -44.47
C THR A 42 -17.78 -12.41 -43.92
N GLU A 43 -18.81 -12.70 -43.13
CA GLU A 43 -19.74 -11.70 -42.56
C GLU A 43 -19.81 -11.76 -41.03
N VAL A 44 -18.67 -11.65 -40.34
CA VAL A 44 -18.66 -11.48 -38.88
C VAL A 44 -19.21 -10.09 -38.52
N ASP A 45 -20.29 -10.03 -37.74
CA ASP A 45 -20.89 -8.76 -37.28
C ASP A 45 -20.14 -8.21 -36.04
N PHE A 46 -19.51 -7.05 -36.23
CA PHE A 46 -18.77 -6.30 -35.20
C PHE A 46 -19.52 -5.06 -34.68
N ARG A 47 -20.76 -4.80 -35.12
CA ARG A 47 -21.44 -3.52 -34.84
C ARG A 47 -21.52 -3.19 -33.34
N ARG A 48 -21.73 -4.17 -32.47
CA ARG A 48 -21.69 -3.91 -31.02
C ARG A 48 -20.30 -3.86 -30.44
N PHE A 49 -19.38 -4.68 -30.91
CA PHE A 49 -17.97 -4.52 -30.58
C PHE A 49 -17.54 -3.06 -30.79
N ASP A 50 -17.81 -2.50 -31.97
CA ASP A 50 -17.44 -1.13 -32.34
C ASP A 50 -18.07 -0.06 -31.44
N PHE A 51 -19.33 -0.26 -31.04
CA PHE A 51 -20.06 0.68 -30.18
C PHE A 51 -19.34 0.87 -28.83
N TYR A 52 -18.93 -0.22 -28.19
CA TYR A 52 -18.28 -0.19 -26.87
C TYR A 52 -16.76 0.03 -26.96
N ALA A 53 -16.12 -0.49 -28.01
CA ALA A 53 -14.70 -0.29 -28.30
C ALA A 53 -14.29 1.19 -28.29
N SER A 54 -15.17 2.07 -28.78
CA SER A 54 -14.94 3.53 -28.80
C SER A 54 -14.81 4.18 -27.42
N GLN A 55 -15.15 3.47 -26.35
CA GLN A 55 -15.13 3.96 -24.97
C GLN A 55 -13.95 3.43 -24.15
N VAL A 56 -13.24 2.42 -24.65
CA VAL A 56 -12.15 1.75 -23.90
C VAL A 56 -10.89 2.60 -23.91
N ARG A 57 -10.37 2.93 -22.72
CA ARG A 57 -9.11 3.67 -22.53
C ARG A 57 -8.00 2.80 -21.95
N SER A 58 -8.34 1.82 -21.12
CA SER A 58 -7.39 0.88 -20.54
C SER A 58 -7.89 -0.55 -20.78
N LEU A 59 -7.00 -1.43 -21.24
CA LEU A 59 -7.24 -2.85 -21.38
C LEU A 59 -6.19 -3.64 -20.62
N ASP A 60 -6.62 -4.54 -19.75
CA ASP A 60 -5.77 -5.55 -19.13
C ASP A 60 -6.04 -6.92 -19.78
N VAL A 61 -4.99 -7.56 -20.28
CA VAL A 61 -5.00 -8.88 -20.93
C VAL A 61 -4.40 -9.88 -19.96
N TRP A 62 -5.20 -10.89 -19.59
CA TRP A 62 -4.80 -11.91 -18.62
C TRP A 62 -4.59 -13.26 -19.32
N PRO A 63 -3.67 -14.10 -18.82
CA PRO A 63 -3.31 -15.38 -19.42
C PRO A 63 -4.41 -16.45 -19.32
N ALA A 64 -5.59 -16.10 -18.81
CA ALA A 64 -6.72 -17.00 -18.74
C ALA A 64 -7.21 -17.44 -20.13
N ILE A 65 -6.77 -16.84 -21.25
CA ILE A 65 -7.10 -17.31 -22.60
C ILE A 65 -5.95 -18.18 -23.11
N HIS A 66 -6.15 -19.49 -23.17
CA HIS A 66 -5.14 -20.45 -23.61
C HIS A 66 -5.12 -20.64 -25.13
N LYS A 67 -6.26 -20.44 -25.80
CA LYS A 67 -6.34 -20.61 -27.24
C LYS A 67 -7.34 -19.63 -27.85
N MET A 68 -7.01 -19.11 -29.01
CA MET A 68 -7.98 -18.37 -29.83
C MET A 68 -7.86 -18.86 -31.26
N ALA A 69 -8.95 -19.44 -31.76
CA ALA A 69 -9.12 -19.78 -33.16
C ALA A 69 -9.54 -18.53 -33.94
N SER A 70 -9.12 -18.45 -35.21
CA SER A 70 -9.51 -17.37 -36.13
C SER A 70 -8.96 -15.98 -35.76
N TRP A 71 -7.73 -15.90 -35.25
CA TRP A 71 -6.99 -14.63 -35.09
C TRP A 71 -7.00 -13.78 -36.36
N ASP A 72 -6.97 -14.43 -37.53
CA ASP A 72 -6.99 -13.78 -38.83
C ASP A 72 -8.19 -12.85 -39.03
N VAL A 73 -9.34 -13.13 -38.41
CA VAL A 73 -10.54 -12.29 -38.49
C VAL A 73 -10.31 -10.96 -37.76
N LEU A 74 -9.86 -11.00 -36.50
CA LEU A 74 -9.52 -9.79 -35.74
C LEU A 74 -8.37 -9.01 -36.38
N MET A 75 -7.36 -9.74 -36.83
CA MET A 75 -6.15 -9.18 -37.44
C MET A 75 -6.44 -8.55 -38.80
N SER A 76 -7.36 -9.10 -39.58
CA SER A 76 -7.79 -8.49 -40.85
C SER A 76 -8.56 -7.21 -40.58
N ARG A 77 -9.42 -7.19 -39.55
CA ARG A 77 -10.16 -6.00 -39.14
C ARG A 77 -9.25 -4.91 -38.57
N SER A 78 -8.31 -5.25 -37.71
CA SER A 78 -7.39 -4.29 -37.07
C SER A 78 -6.52 -3.54 -38.10
N ARG A 79 -6.27 -4.15 -39.28
CA ARG A 79 -5.60 -3.51 -40.42
C ARG A 79 -6.45 -2.45 -41.11
N ILE A 80 -7.79 -2.57 -41.06
CA ILE A 80 -8.73 -1.62 -41.67
C ILE A 80 -8.99 -0.46 -40.70
N ALA A 81 -9.27 -0.77 -39.44
CA ALA A 81 -9.51 0.22 -38.39
C ALA A 81 -9.05 -0.31 -37.03
N PRO A 82 -8.52 0.55 -36.14
CA PRO A 82 -8.17 0.15 -34.78
C PRO A 82 -9.35 -0.49 -34.06
N LEU A 83 -9.14 -1.69 -33.50
CA LEU A 83 -10.18 -2.38 -32.75
C LEU A 83 -10.64 -1.59 -31.52
N LEU A 84 -9.73 -0.86 -30.86
CA LEU A 84 -10.03 -0.03 -29.69
C LEU A 84 -9.52 1.40 -29.92
N PRO A 85 -10.27 2.27 -30.63
CA PRO A 85 -9.74 3.52 -31.19
C PRO A 85 -9.36 4.58 -30.15
N ARG A 86 -9.72 4.40 -28.87
CA ARG A 86 -9.37 5.31 -27.76
C ARG A 86 -8.47 4.68 -26.69
N LEU A 87 -7.89 3.52 -26.97
CA LEU A 87 -7.06 2.79 -26.03
C LEU A 87 -5.76 3.56 -25.74
N SER A 88 -5.61 4.10 -24.53
CA SER A 88 -4.39 4.80 -24.10
C SER A 88 -3.41 3.89 -23.36
N THR A 89 -3.90 2.84 -22.70
CA THR A 89 -3.11 1.95 -21.84
C THR A 89 -3.41 0.49 -22.13
N LEU A 90 -2.38 -0.30 -22.40
CA LEU A 90 -2.47 -1.74 -22.57
C LEU A 90 -1.60 -2.43 -21.52
N ARG A 91 -2.19 -3.33 -20.72
CA ARG A 91 -1.46 -4.19 -19.79
C ARG A 91 -1.62 -5.62 -20.23
N VAL A 92 -0.53 -6.38 -20.33
CA VAL A 92 -0.56 -7.81 -20.62
C VAL A 92 0.15 -8.54 -19.51
N LEU A 93 -0.56 -9.44 -18.84
CA LEU A 93 0.02 -10.32 -17.84
C LEU A 93 0.52 -11.59 -18.54
N LEU A 94 1.79 -11.92 -18.32
CA LEU A 94 2.44 -13.08 -18.90
C LEU A 94 2.05 -14.36 -18.11
N PRO A 95 1.71 -15.47 -18.79
CA PRO A 95 1.43 -16.78 -18.18
C PRO A 95 2.68 -17.41 -17.55
N ASP A 96 2.48 -18.34 -16.63
CA ASP A 96 3.56 -18.95 -15.82
C ASP A 96 4.42 -19.99 -16.58
N GLU A 97 3.90 -20.58 -17.67
CA GLU A 97 4.52 -21.75 -18.35
C GLU A 97 4.62 -21.65 -19.88
N SER A 98 4.39 -20.48 -20.49
CA SER A 98 4.47 -20.39 -21.96
C SER A 98 5.92 -20.43 -22.45
N ASN A 99 6.32 -21.54 -23.07
CA ASN A 99 7.56 -21.62 -23.84
C ASN A 99 7.50 -20.82 -25.16
N THR A 100 6.34 -20.27 -25.54
CA THR A 100 6.15 -19.52 -26.79
C THR A 100 5.41 -18.20 -26.56
N PHE A 101 6.16 -17.10 -26.55
CA PHE A 101 5.67 -15.70 -26.44
C PHE A 101 4.91 -15.17 -27.67
N THR A 102 4.55 -16.06 -28.59
CA THR A 102 3.80 -15.73 -29.79
C THR A 102 2.40 -15.22 -29.44
N HIS A 103 1.78 -15.71 -28.37
CA HIS A 103 0.43 -15.34 -27.99
C HIS A 103 0.30 -13.89 -27.49
N GLU A 104 1.22 -13.41 -26.65
CA GLU A 104 1.20 -12.06 -26.08
C GLU A 104 1.48 -11.01 -27.15
N ALA A 105 2.41 -11.29 -28.05
CA ALA A 105 2.69 -10.43 -29.18
C ALA A 105 1.49 -10.34 -30.14
N ILE A 106 0.72 -11.41 -30.30
CA ILE A 106 -0.54 -11.37 -31.06
C ILE A 106 -1.58 -10.49 -30.36
N TRP A 107 -1.73 -10.57 -29.03
CA TRP A 107 -2.62 -9.68 -28.28
C TRP A 107 -2.25 -8.21 -28.45
N VAL A 108 -0.97 -7.89 -28.30
CA VAL A 108 -0.46 -6.54 -28.52
C VAL A 108 -0.73 -6.12 -29.96
N ARG A 109 -0.34 -6.91 -30.96
CA ARG A 109 -0.56 -6.59 -32.38
C ARG A 109 -2.03 -6.39 -32.75
N THR A 110 -2.93 -7.06 -32.05
CA THR A 110 -4.37 -7.00 -32.31
C THR A 110 -5.01 -5.72 -31.77
N PHE A 111 -4.68 -5.32 -30.54
CA PHE A 111 -5.34 -4.19 -29.86
C PHE A 111 -4.53 -2.89 -29.85
N ALA A 112 -3.21 -2.97 -29.97
CA ALA A 112 -2.34 -1.82 -30.03
C ALA A 112 -2.66 -0.93 -31.24
N ASN A 113 -2.60 0.38 -31.04
CA ASN A 113 -2.86 1.36 -32.07
C ASN A 113 -2.24 2.71 -31.72
N CYS A 114 -2.35 3.68 -32.63
CA CYS A 114 -1.69 4.98 -32.50
C CYS A 114 -2.10 5.82 -31.27
N SER A 115 -3.24 5.52 -30.63
CA SER A 115 -3.67 6.20 -29.40
C SER A 115 -3.02 5.65 -28.12
N VAL A 116 -2.36 4.49 -28.19
CA VAL A 116 -1.72 3.86 -27.04
C VAL A 116 -0.46 4.64 -26.65
N THR A 117 -0.44 5.10 -25.40
CA THR A 117 0.68 5.86 -24.82
C THR A 117 1.47 5.05 -23.79
N SER A 118 0.89 3.98 -23.25
CA SER A 118 1.52 3.15 -22.22
C SER A 118 1.26 1.67 -22.45
N VAL A 119 2.33 0.88 -22.48
CA VAL A 119 2.28 -0.58 -22.57
C VAL A 119 3.02 -1.19 -21.39
N TYR A 120 2.35 -2.06 -20.63
CA TYR A 120 2.93 -2.74 -19.48
C TYR A 120 2.82 -4.25 -19.64
N LEU A 121 3.96 -4.93 -19.64
CA LEU A 121 4.03 -6.38 -19.64
C LEU A 121 4.41 -6.80 -18.22
N ARG A 122 3.52 -7.53 -17.54
CA ARG A 122 3.66 -7.86 -16.10
C ARG A 122 3.79 -9.36 -15.92
N VAL A 123 4.55 -9.78 -14.91
CA VAL A 123 4.65 -11.17 -14.47
C VAL A 123 3.91 -11.32 -13.16
N ARG A 124 3.33 -12.49 -12.90
CA ARG A 124 2.70 -12.81 -11.62
C ARG A 124 3.72 -12.81 -10.49
N TYR A 125 3.41 -12.14 -9.38
CA TYR A 125 4.28 -12.08 -8.21
C TYR A 125 4.45 -13.48 -7.58
N GLY A 126 5.70 -13.85 -7.28
CA GLY A 126 6.02 -15.08 -6.52
C GLY A 126 6.15 -16.37 -7.35
N ILE A 127 6.06 -16.29 -8.68
CA ILE A 127 6.17 -17.44 -9.59
C ILE A 127 7.33 -17.21 -10.55
N ARG A 128 7.96 -18.31 -11.03
CA ARG A 128 9.03 -18.30 -12.03
C ARG A 128 8.63 -17.42 -13.21
N THR A 129 9.51 -16.51 -13.60
CA THR A 129 9.35 -15.66 -14.78
C THR A 129 9.23 -16.54 -16.03
N PRO A 130 8.23 -16.34 -16.91
CA PRO A 130 8.18 -17.07 -18.17
C PRO A 130 9.35 -16.69 -19.09
N ALA A 131 9.92 -17.67 -19.78
CA ALA A 131 11.10 -17.54 -20.64
C ALA A 131 10.78 -16.89 -22.00
N MET A 132 10.92 -15.56 -22.12
CA MET A 132 10.76 -14.89 -23.43
C MET A 132 12.04 -14.99 -24.25
N GLY A 133 12.12 -15.97 -25.15
CA GLY A 133 13.21 -16.02 -26.13
C GLY A 133 13.38 -14.69 -26.90
N PHE A 134 14.62 -14.38 -27.29
CA PHE A 134 14.99 -13.14 -27.97
C PHE A 134 14.16 -12.86 -29.24
N GLU A 135 13.80 -13.90 -30.00
CA GLU A 135 12.93 -13.76 -31.18
C GLU A 135 11.52 -13.28 -30.82
N GLY A 136 10.95 -13.79 -29.73
CA GLY A 136 9.65 -13.36 -29.21
C GLY A 136 9.67 -11.90 -28.76
N PHE A 137 10.75 -11.50 -28.11
CA PHE A 137 11.00 -10.09 -27.78
C PHE A 137 11.05 -9.21 -29.02
N CYS A 138 11.82 -9.60 -30.03
CA CYS A 138 11.95 -8.81 -31.26
C CYS A 138 10.63 -8.66 -32.00
N TYR A 139 9.85 -9.75 -32.08
CA TYR A 139 8.54 -9.74 -32.72
C TYR A 139 7.54 -8.83 -31.99
N LEU A 140 7.53 -8.88 -30.65
CA LEU A 140 6.70 -8.01 -29.82
C LEU A 140 7.07 -6.53 -30.00
N LEU A 141 8.37 -6.22 -29.96
CA LEU A 141 8.87 -4.86 -30.10
C LEU A 141 8.55 -4.30 -31.49
N ASP A 142 8.70 -5.12 -32.53
CA ASP A 142 8.29 -4.79 -33.90
C ASP A 142 6.80 -4.46 -33.99
N ALA A 143 5.95 -5.26 -33.33
CA ALA A 143 4.52 -5.01 -33.29
C ALA A 143 4.20 -3.68 -32.61
N ILE A 144 4.82 -3.40 -31.46
CA ILE A 144 4.63 -2.15 -30.71
C ILE A 144 5.10 -0.94 -31.51
N ALA A 145 6.31 -0.99 -32.08
CA ALA A 145 6.87 0.10 -32.86
C ALA A 145 5.97 0.50 -34.04
N ARG A 146 5.44 -0.49 -34.77
CA ARG A 146 4.57 -0.24 -35.93
C ARG A 146 3.18 0.26 -35.54
N THR A 147 2.64 -0.21 -34.42
CA THR A 147 1.24 0.07 -34.02
C THR A 147 1.11 1.27 -33.10
N CYS A 148 2.13 1.57 -32.28
CA CYS A 148 2.13 2.59 -31.23
C CYS A 148 3.26 3.63 -31.42
N PRO A 149 3.28 4.40 -32.53
CA PRO A 149 4.35 5.40 -32.75
C PRO A 149 4.38 6.51 -31.67
N GLY A 150 3.27 6.75 -30.98
CA GLY A 150 3.13 7.73 -29.89
C GLY A 150 3.42 7.17 -28.49
N LEU A 151 4.00 5.98 -28.37
CA LEU A 151 4.25 5.34 -27.08
C LEU A 151 5.18 6.21 -26.20
N ARG A 152 4.78 6.43 -24.94
CA ARG A 152 5.52 7.22 -23.96
C ARG A 152 6.10 6.37 -22.82
N LYS A 153 5.39 5.30 -22.44
CA LYS A 153 5.82 4.39 -21.37
C LYS A 153 5.82 2.95 -21.86
N PHE A 154 6.93 2.26 -21.66
CA PHE A 154 7.05 0.85 -21.98
C PHE A 154 7.68 0.09 -20.83
N SER A 155 7.01 -0.98 -20.39
CA SER A 155 7.51 -1.85 -19.33
C SER A 155 7.50 -3.28 -19.81
N LEU A 156 8.65 -3.93 -19.69
CA LEU A 156 8.92 -5.30 -20.10
C LEU A 156 9.60 -6.04 -18.93
N PRO A 157 9.09 -7.22 -18.53
CA PRO A 157 9.69 -7.98 -17.46
C PRO A 157 10.93 -8.75 -17.98
N SER A 158 11.61 -9.46 -17.09
CA SER A 158 12.80 -10.23 -17.44
C SER A 158 12.53 -11.33 -18.47
N ILE A 159 13.47 -11.50 -19.40
CA ILE A 159 13.58 -12.63 -20.32
C ILE A 159 14.33 -13.76 -19.60
N GLU A 160 13.76 -14.96 -19.44
CA GLU A 160 14.63 -16.11 -19.14
C GLU A 160 15.31 -16.58 -20.44
N ASP A 161 16.62 -16.79 -20.38
CA ASP A 161 17.34 -17.57 -21.37
C ASP A 161 17.22 -19.05 -20.95
N ALA A 162 16.57 -19.86 -21.78
CA ALA A 162 16.33 -21.27 -21.50
C ALA A 162 17.64 -22.07 -21.58
N GLY A 163 18.48 -22.00 -20.55
CA GLY A 163 19.48 -23.02 -20.19
C GLY A 163 20.55 -23.42 -21.21
N GLU A 164 20.59 -22.88 -22.43
CA GLU A 164 21.47 -23.38 -23.49
C GLU A 164 22.29 -22.27 -24.16
N SER A 165 23.57 -22.21 -23.78
CA SER A 165 24.71 -21.62 -24.51
C SER A 165 24.57 -20.15 -25.00
N HIS A 166 25.19 -19.23 -24.27
CA HIS A 166 25.48 -17.84 -24.64
C HIS A 166 26.41 -17.66 -25.87
N GLN A 167 26.29 -18.45 -26.94
CA GLN A 167 27.22 -18.35 -28.08
C GLN A 167 26.60 -18.02 -29.43
N SER A 168 25.28 -17.82 -29.57
CA SER A 168 24.72 -17.47 -30.90
C SER A 168 23.36 -16.76 -30.91
N SER A 169 23.03 -15.95 -29.90
CA SER A 169 21.88 -15.04 -30.06
C SER A 169 22.24 -13.98 -31.13
N PRO A 170 21.42 -13.78 -32.18
CA PRO A 170 21.70 -12.82 -33.22
C PRO A 170 21.75 -11.39 -32.66
N SER A 171 22.71 -10.61 -33.14
CA SER A 171 22.90 -9.21 -32.74
C SER A 171 21.64 -8.36 -33.00
N LEU A 172 21.17 -7.60 -32.01
CA LEU A 172 20.01 -6.70 -32.19
C LEU A 172 20.35 -5.56 -33.17
N LEU A 173 21.62 -5.15 -33.25
CA LEU A 173 22.08 -4.11 -34.17
C LEU A 173 21.91 -4.51 -35.63
N THR A 174 22.14 -5.79 -35.95
CA THR A 174 21.94 -6.31 -37.30
C THR A 174 20.48 -6.72 -37.55
N HIS A 175 19.70 -6.89 -36.47
CA HIS A 175 18.28 -7.20 -36.57
C HIS A 175 17.45 -5.97 -37.00
N PRO A 176 16.48 -6.11 -37.94
CA PRO A 176 15.59 -5.03 -38.36
C PRO A 176 14.85 -4.34 -37.20
N THR A 177 14.68 -5.05 -36.08
CA THR A 177 14.02 -4.59 -34.86
C THR A 177 14.71 -3.40 -34.20
N SER A 178 16.02 -3.23 -34.35
CA SER A 178 16.72 -2.03 -33.87
C SER A 178 16.11 -0.75 -34.45
N ARG A 179 15.90 -0.69 -35.78
CA ARG A 179 15.28 0.44 -36.45
C ARG A 179 13.84 0.69 -35.97
N ASN A 180 13.11 -0.38 -35.72
CA ASN A 180 11.74 -0.30 -35.20
C ASN A 180 11.74 0.27 -33.78
N PHE A 181 12.66 -0.13 -32.91
CA PHE A 181 12.75 0.46 -31.58
C PHE A 181 13.09 1.95 -31.62
N LEU A 182 14.02 2.36 -32.51
CA LEU A 182 14.35 3.77 -32.70
C LEU A 182 13.18 4.61 -33.24
N SER A 183 12.19 3.99 -33.88
CA SER A 183 10.98 4.68 -34.33
C SER A 183 10.11 5.15 -33.15
N LEU A 184 10.29 4.61 -31.94
CA LEU A 184 9.64 5.03 -30.70
C LEU A 184 10.23 6.33 -30.13
N SER A 185 10.31 7.36 -30.98
CA SER A 185 10.90 8.67 -30.65
C SER A 185 10.19 9.43 -29.52
N SER A 186 8.96 9.03 -29.17
CA SER A 186 8.17 9.62 -28.08
C SER A 186 8.34 8.92 -26.74
N LEU A 187 9.13 7.84 -26.67
CA LEU A 187 9.31 7.06 -25.45
C LEU A 187 10.08 7.87 -24.40
N CYS A 188 9.46 8.08 -23.23
CA CYS A 188 10.01 8.84 -22.11
C CYS A 188 10.40 7.95 -20.92
N GLU A 189 9.72 6.81 -20.74
CA GLU A 189 9.94 5.90 -19.62
C GLU A 189 10.07 4.47 -20.14
N LEU A 190 11.19 3.82 -19.83
CA LEU A 190 11.47 2.44 -20.20
C LEU A 190 11.81 1.63 -18.95
N GLN A 191 11.06 0.57 -18.71
CA GLN A 191 11.34 -0.43 -17.68
C GLN A 191 11.65 -1.77 -18.35
N ILE A 192 12.78 -2.37 -17.97
CA ILE A 192 13.29 -3.61 -18.57
C ILE A 192 13.91 -4.52 -17.50
N GLY A 193 13.91 -5.82 -17.75
CA GLY A 193 14.72 -6.78 -17.00
C GLY A 193 16.20 -6.72 -17.40
N ILE A 194 17.09 -7.07 -16.47
CA ILE A 194 18.54 -7.09 -16.69
C ILE A 194 18.98 -8.09 -17.76
N SER A 195 18.24 -9.17 -17.98
CA SER A 195 18.58 -10.18 -19.01
C SER A 195 18.46 -9.66 -20.44
N ILE A 196 17.69 -8.59 -20.65
CA ILE A 196 17.53 -7.92 -21.96
C ILE A 196 18.67 -6.93 -22.21
N PHE A 197 19.46 -6.64 -21.19
CA PHE A 197 20.50 -5.62 -21.21
C PHE A 197 21.78 -6.13 -21.88
N SER A 198 21.70 -6.42 -23.19
CA SER A 198 22.84 -6.75 -24.05
C SER A 198 23.48 -5.50 -24.65
N GLU A 199 24.71 -5.62 -25.16
CA GLU A 199 25.43 -4.51 -25.81
C GLU A 199 24.60 -3.76 -26.83
N ASP A 200 24.08 -4.53 -27.77
CA ASP A 200 23.31 -4.05 -28.90
C ASP A 200 22.04 -3.36 -28.45
N PHE A 201 21.37 -3.91 -27.43
CA PHE A 201 20.15 -3.33 -26.91
C PHE A 201 20.42 -1.96 -26.27
N VAL A 202 21.47 -1.84 -25.46
CA VAL A 202 21.86 -0.56 -24.84
C VAL A 202 22.21 0.48 -25.91
N GLN A 203 22.87 0.08 -26.99
CA GLN A 203 23.23 0.99 -28.08
C GLN A 203 21.97 1.56 -28.74
N VAL A 204 20.98 0.71 -28.99
CA VAL A 204 19.71 1.13 -29.58
C VAL A 204 18.89 1.99 -28.61
N VAL A 205 18.75 1.59 -27.35
CA VAL A 205 18.03 2.38 -26.32
C VAL A 205 18.67 3.76 -26.13
N GLY A 206 20.00 3.82 -26.16
CA GLY A 206 20.76 5.06 -26.04
C GLY A 206 20.46 6.06 -27.14
N LEU A 207 19.97 5.66 -28.29
CA LEU A 207 19.64 6.57 -29.38
C LEU A 207 18.21 7.12 -29.30
N ILE A 208 17.42 6.73 -28.28
CA ILE A 208 16.06 7.25 -28.09
C ILE A 208 16.12 8.70 -27.59
N PRO A 209 15.60 9.68 -28.36
CA PRO A 209 15.88 11.10 -28.11
C PRO A 209 15.15 11.68 -26.88
N ARG A 210 14.04 11.08 -26.45
CA ARG A 210 13.17 11.59 -25.38
C ARG A 210 13.16 10.71 -24.13
N LEU A 211 14.03 9.70 -24.04
CA LEU A 211 14.07 8.80 -22.91
C LEU A 211 14.57 9.52 -21.67
N GLU A 212 13.67 9.83 -20.73
CA GLU A 212 13.93 10.57 -19.50
C GLU A 212 14.19 9.65 -18.31
N HIS A 213 13.53 8.48 -18.27
CA HIS A 213 13.62 7.52 -17.18
C HIS A 213 13.89 6.10 -17.69
N LEU A 214 14.99 5.53 -17.21
CA LEU A 214 15.33 4.12 -17.42
C LEU A 214 15.29 3.36 -16.09
N LEU A 215 14.52 2.27 -16.05
CA LEU A 215 14.42 1.36 -14.91
C LEU A 215 14.92 -0.03 -15.33
N VAL A 216 15.90 -0.56 -14.62
CA VAL A 216 16.45 -1.90 -14.85
C VAL A 216 16.22 -2.76 -13.62
N GLY A 217 15.42 -3.83 -13.77
CA GLY A 217 15.03 -4.74 -12.70
C GLY A 217 15.75 -6.09 -12.74
N ARG A 218 15.79 -6.78 -11.59
CA ARG A 218 16.38 -8.13 -11.45
C ARG A 218 15.57 -9.21 -12.14
N ASP A 219 16.29 -10.21 -12.65
CA ASP A 219 15.77 -11.54 -12.97
C ASP A 219 15.71 -12.44 -11.71
N GLN A 220 14.66 -13.24 -11.56
CA GLN A 220 14.50 -14.13 -10.41
C GLN A 220 15.59 -15.22 -10.36
N ARG A 221 16.28 -15.50 -11.48
CA ARG A 221 17.33 -16.53 -11.58
C ARG A 221 18.76 -15.95 -11.69
N MET A 222 19.62 -16.53 -10.84
CA MET A 222 21.08 -16.56 -10.75
C MET A 222 21.93 -15.73 -11.74
N GLY A 223 22.82 -14.90 -11.18
CA GLY A 223 24.22 -14.82 -11.61
C GLY A 223 24.57 -14.31 -13.02
N LEU A 224 23.67 -13.60 -13.72
CA LEU A 224 23.98 -13.01 -15.03
C LEU A 224 25.22 -12.10 -14.93
N MET A 225 26.32 -12.53 -15.57
CA MET A 225 27.46 -11.69 -15.89
C MET A 225 27.08 -10.84 -17.09
N LEU A 226 27.08 -9.52 -16.93
CA LEU A 226 26.89 -8.63 -18.07
C LEU A 226 28.08 -8.81 -19.02
N PRO A 227 27.84 -8.91 -20.35
CA PRO A 227 28.94 -8.94 -21.31
C PRO A 227 29.80 -7.68 -21.20
N GLU A 228 31.08 -7.80 -21.54
CA GLU A 228 31.95 -6.63 -21.71
C GLU A 228 31.45 -5.82 -22.91
N LEU A 229 30.80 -4.69 -22.65
CA LEU A 229 30.22 -3.87 -23.73
C LEU A 229 31.28 -3.00 -24.39
N SER A 230 31.23 -2.88 -25.72
CA SER A 230 32.06 -1.93 -26.48
C SER A 230 31.76 -0.46 -26.14
N PRO A 231 32.72 0.47 -26.38
CA PRO A 231 32.53 1.89 -26.09
C PRO A 231 31.40 2.53 -26.93
N PHE A 232 30.45 3.16 -26.24
CA PHE A 232 29.32 3.88 -26.84
C PHE A 232 29.72 5.23 -27.45
N THR A 233 28.92 5.70 -28.41
CA THR A 233 29.05 7.08 -28.90
C THR A 233 28.67 8.10 -27.81
N GLU A 234 29.38 9.24 -27.73
CA GLU A 234 29.10 10.30 -26.75
C GLU A 234 27.68 10.90 -26.81
N LYS A 235 26.93 10.62 -27.88
CA LYS A 235 25.57 11.12 -28.13
C LYS A 235 24.47 10.20 -27.58
N SER A 236 24.82 9.08 -26.96
CA SER A 236 23.84 8.17 -26.36
C SER A 236 23.20 8.77 -25.09
N PHE A 237 21.93 8.47 -24.87
CA PHE A 237 21.07 8.90 -23.77
C PHE A 237 20.95 10.43 -23.61
N PRO A 238 20.56 11.15 -24.68
CA PRO A 238 20.60 12.62 -24.69
C PRO A 238 19.65 13.28 -23.67
N ALA A 239 18.53 12.64 -23.32
CA ALA A 239 17.50 13.17 -22.42
C ALA A 239 17.41 12.44 -21.07
N LEU A 240 18.27 11.46 -20.81
CA LEU A 240 18.15 10.60 -19.64
C LEU A 240 18.52 11.38 -18.37
N VAL A 241 17.54 11.52 -17.47
CA VAL A 241 17.68 12.28 -16.21
C VAL A 241 17.37 11.45 -14.97
N LYS A 242 16.64 10.34 -15.12
CA LYS A 242 16.31 9.40 -14.03
C LYS A 242 16.79 8.00 -14.35
N LEU A 243 17.50 7.39 -13.41
CA LEU A 243 17.98 6.02 -13.54
C LEU A 243 17.67 5.23 -12.27
N SER A 244 17.07 4.05 -12.44
CA SER A 244 16.63 3.21 -11.33
C SER A 244 17.08 1.77 -11.52
N PHE A 245 17.80 1.24 -10.53
CA PHE A 245 18.25 -0.15 -10.48
C PHE A 245 17.53 -0.89 -9.36
N LEU A 246 16.64 -1.80 -9.73
CA LEU A 246 15.78 -2.50 -8.78
C LEU A 246 16.20 -3.97 -8.63
N HIS A 247 16.54 -4.34 -7.41
CA HIS A 247 16.99 -5.66 -6.99
C HIS A 247 18.23 -6.20 -7.75
N LEU A 248 19.05 -5.33 -8.35
CA LEU A 248 20.27 -5.73 -9.04
C LEU A 248 21.43 -6.02 -8.09
N LYS A 249 22.31 -6.94 -8.48
CA LYS A 249 23.59 -7.19 -7.79
C LYS A 249 24.52 -6.00 -7.94
N TRP A 250 25.36 -5.74 -6.94
CA TRP A 250 26.34 -4.64 -7.02
C TRP A 250 27.36 -4.81 -8.16
N SER A 251 27.74 -6.05 -8.49
CA SER A 251 28.58 -6.34 -9.66
C SER A 251 27.94 -5.88 -10.96
N ASN A 252 26.62 -6.08 -11.08
CA ASN A 252 25.88 -5.75 -12.29
C ASN A 252 25.68 -4.25 -12.37
N VAL A 253 25.33 -3.60 -11.26
CA VAL A 253 25.29 -2.14 -11.16
C VAL A 253 26.64 -1.55 -11.58
N ARG A 254 27.78 -2.08 -11.11
CA ARG A 254 29.10 -1.59 -11.51
C ARG A 254 29.36 -1.68 -13.00
N ALA A 255 29.05 -2.82 -13.62
CA ALA A 255 29.19 -2.99 -15.06
C ALA A 255 28.29 -1.99 -15.82
N LEU A 256 27.04 -1.81 -15.39
CA LEU A 256 26.11 -0.82 -15.97
C LEU A 256 26.61 0.61 -15.85
N LEU A 257 27.16 0.98 -14.70
CA LEU A 257 27.71 2.30 -14.49
C LEU A 257 28.95 2.55 -15.35
N GLY A 258 29.64 1.49 -15.77
CA GLY A 258 30.81 1.57 -16.68
C GLY A 258 30.50 2.34 -17.97
N TYR A 259 29.22 2.46 -18.32
CA TYR A 259 28.74 3.17 -19.49
C TYR A 259 28.51 4.65 -19.18
N MET A 260 29.56 5.45 -19.39
CA MET A 260 29.55 6.91 -19.14
C MET A 260 28.31 7.65 -19.70
N PRO A 261 27.79 7.35 -20.91
CA PRO A 261 26.60 8.02 -21.41
C PRO A 261 25.33 7.79 -20.55
N LEU A 262 25.21 6.65 -19.86
CA LEU A 262 24.05 6.37 -18.98
C LEU A 262 24.01 7.28 -17.75
N VAL A 263 25.16 7.81 -17.32
CA VAL A 263 25.31 8.49 -16.03
C VAL A 263 25.52 9.99 -16.17
N ARG A 264 25.96 10.47 -17.35
CA ARG A 264 26.40 11.85 -17.59
C ARG A 264 25.39 12.94 -17.18
N ASN A 265 24.10 12.74 -17.47
CA ASN A 265 23.04 13.74 -17.27
C ASN A 265 22.05 13.37 -16.15
N ILE A 266 22.40 12.37 -15.31
CA ILE A 266 21.48 11.88 -14.28
C ILE A 266 21.32 12.91 -13.16
N VAL A 267 20.05 13.23 -12.89
CA VAL A 267 19.60 14.16 -11.84
C VAL A 267 19.01 13.42 -10.64
N SER A 268 18.38 12.25 -10.89
CA SER A 268 17.77 11.41 -9.87
C SER A 268 18.17 9.96 -10.05
N PHE A 269 18.67 9.35 -8.97
CA PHE A 269 19.22 8.01 -9.01
C PHE A 269 18.71 7.16 -7.85
N HIS A 270 18.22 5.97 -8.17
CA HIS A 270 17.63 5.04 -7.21
C HIS A 270 18.24 3.64 -7.33
N ILE A 271 18.81 3.10 -6.26
CA ILE A 271 19.30 1.72 -6.19
C ILE A 271 18.62 0.99 -5.05
N VAL A 272 18.03 -0.16 -5.38
CA VAL A 272 17.61 -1.18 -4.42
C VAL A 272 18.39 -2.45 -4.72
N THR A 273 19.27 -2.90 -3.83
CA THR A 273 19.99 -4.17 -4.01
C THR A 273 19.41 -5.27 -3.10
N PRO A 274 19.43 -6.55 -3.53
CA PRO A 274 19.06 -7.66 -2.66
C PRO A 274 20.15 -7.90 -1.61
N ALA A 275 19.84 -8.66 -0.56
CA ALA A 275 20.84 -9.04 0.44
C ALA A 275 21.89 -9.94 -0.24
N GLU A 276 23.13 -9.45 -0.36
CA GLU A 276 24.21 -10.19 -0.99
C GLU A 276 25.38 -10.38 -0.03
N LYS A 277 26.05 -11.53 -0.13
CA LYS A 277 27.34 -11.79 0.53
C LYS A 277 28.52 -11.10 -0.19
N ALA A 278 28.25 -10.14 -1.09
CA ALA A 278 29.30 -9.48 -1.85
C ALA A 278 30.29 -8.79 -0.89
N PRO A 279 31.60 -8.76 -1.23
CA PRO A 279 32.58 -8.06 -0.41
C PRO A 279 32.19 -6.59 -0.26
N ARG A 280 32.10 -6.12 0.98
CA ARG A 280 31.74 -4.74 1.33
C ARG A 280 32.49 -3.69 0.50
N VAL A 281 33.78 -3.91 0.23
CA VAL A 281 34.65 -3.04 -0.58
C VAL A 281 34.10 -2.77 -1.99
N TRP A 282 33.41 -3.73 -2.60
CA TRP A 282 32.88 -3.59 -3.96
C TRP A 282 31.68 -2.64 -4.02
N GLN A 283 30.88 -2.58 -2.95
CA GLN A 283 29.69 -1.75 -2.87
C GLN A 283 30.08 -0.26 -2.83
N GLY A 284 31.01 0.12 -1.97
CA GLY A 284 31.53 1.49 -1.89
C GLY A 284 32.26 1.94 -3.15
N ALA A 285 33.12 1.09 -3.72
CA ALA A 285 33.81 1.42 -4.97
C ALA A 285 32.83 1.67 -6.13
N THR A 286 31.74 0.89 -6.19
CA THR A 286 30.70 1.05 -7.20
C THR A 286 29.89 2.33 -6.98
N ALA A 287 29.54 2.64 -5.73
CA ALA A 287 28.86 3.87 -5.38
C ALA A 287 29.75 5.11 -5.63
N LEU A 288 31.04 5.06 -5.31
CA LEU A 288 32.00 6.12 -5.65
C LEU A 288 32.04 6.35 -7.16
N PHE A 289 32.15 5.26 -7.92
CA PHE A 289 32.20 5.32 -9.37
C PHE A 289 30.93 5.93 -9.98
N LEU A 290 29.75 5.61 -9.45
CA LEU A 290 28.51 6.31 -9.82
C LEU A 290 28.66 7.83 -9.63
N LEU A 291 29.00 8.24 -8.41
CA LEU A 291 28.95 9.65 -8.01
C LEU A 291 29.94 10.50 -8.80
N VAL A 292 31.12 9.96 -9.10
CA VAL A 292 32.14 10.66 -9.93
C VAL A 292 31.61 10.96 -11.33
N ASN A 293 30.78 10.07 -11.87
CA ASN A 293 30.30 10.15 -13.24
C ASN A 293 28.90 10.76 -13.38
N THR A 294 28.30 11.24 -12.28
CA THR A 294 26.96 11.85 -12.24
C THR A 294 27.02 13.30 -11.69
N PRO A 295 27.75 14.24 -12.32
CA PRO A 295 28.01 15.56 -11.75
C PRO A 295 26.76 16.43 -11.52
N GLN A 296 25.62 16.08 -12.14
CA GLN A 296 24.34 16.81 -12.02
C GLN A 296 23.39 16.23 -10.96
N LEU A 297 23.83 15.21 -10.22
CA LEU A 297 22.98 14.45 -9.31
C LEU A 297 22.42 15.33 -8.19
N SER A 298 21.09 15.38 -8.09
CA SER A 298 20.35 16.16 -7.08
C SER A 298 19.52 15.29 -6.13
N GLU A 299 19.12 14.10 -6.55
CA GLU A 299 18.36 13.14 -5.75
C GLU A 299 19.10 11.80 -5.76
N LEU A 300 19.42 11.30 -4.57
CA LEU A 300 20.13 10.05 -4.37
C LEU A 300 19.37 9.17 -3.39
N ASP A 301 18.96 7.99 -3.81
CA ASP A 301 18.32 6.98 -2.94
C ASP A 301 19.02 5.62 -3.12
N MET A 302 19.70 5.14 -2.08
CA MET A 302 20.47 3.89 -2.11
C MET A 302 20.10 2.99 -0.93
N LEU A 303 19.80 1.72 -1.22
CA LEU A 303 19.65 0.66 -0.23
C LEU A 303 20.82 -0.33 -0.31
N PHE A 304 21.68 -0.27 0.70
CA PHE A 304 22.66 -1.28 1.04
C PHE A 304 21.99 -2.36 1.90
N ASN A 305 21.70 -3.52 1.32
CA ASN A 305 21.07 -4.59 2.08
C ASN A 305 22.14 -5.40 2.84
N CYS A 306 22.50 -4.96 4.04
CA CYS A 306 23.51 -5.59 4.90
C CYS A 306 22.85 -6.34 6.06
N ALA A 307 22.84 -7.68 6.01
CA ALA A 307 22.11 -8.53 6.95
C ALA A 307 22.61 -8.55 8.42
N ALA A 308 23.74 -7.89 8.74
CA ALA A 308 24.35 -7.99 10.08
C ALA A 308 24.91 -6.68 10.65
N ARG A 309 25.50 -5.81 9.82
CA ARG A 309 26.00 -4.48 10.24
C ARG A 309 25.92 -3.50 9.07
N PRO A 310 25.60 -2.21 9.31
CA PRO A 310 25.62 -1.19 8.27
C PRO A 310 26.99 -1.09 7.58
N TYR A 311 26.99 -0.79 6.28
CA TYR A 311 28.20 -0.56 5.50
C TYR A 311 28.84 0.79 5.84
N ASN A 312 30.15 0.83 6.09
CA ASN A 312 30.84 2.08 6.45
C ASN A 312 31.33 2.83 5.18
N LEU A 313 30.92 4.09 5.02
CA LEU A 313 31.14 4.94 3.84
C LEU A 313 32.29 5.96 4.00
N ASN A 314 33.24 5.76 4.92
CA ASN A 314 34.35 6.70 5.20
C ASN A 314 35.51 6.67 4.21
N ASP A 315 35.19 6.54 2.95
CA ASP A 315 36.18 6.78 1.92
C ASP A 315 36.27 8.31 1.70
N ASP A 316 37.42 8.92 2.02
CA ASP A 316 37.67 10.34 1.79
C ASP A 316 37.39 10.74 0.33
N GLN A 317 37.62 9.82 -0.62
CA GLN A 317 37.27 10.05 -2.02
C GLN A 317 35.76 10.10 -2.22
N PHE A 318 35.00 9.22 -1.58
CA PHE A 318 33.53 9.19 -1.64
C PHE A 318 32.92 10.47 -1.07
N LEU A 319 33.38 10.91 0.10
CA LEU A 319 32.91 12.13 0.74
C LEU A 319 33.28 13.39 -0.07
N ASN A 320 34.48 13.43 -0.66
CA ASN A 320 34.93 14.53 -1.51
C ASN A 320 34.20 14.58 -2.87
N VAL A 321 33.59 13.48 -3.31
CA VAL A 321 32.75 13.51 -4.51
C VAL A 321 31.35 14.00 -4.15
N LEU A 322 30.76 13.50 -3.06
CA LEU A 322 29.47 13.98 -2.56
C LEU A 322 29.44 15.49 -2.36
N SER A 323 30.52 16.06 -1.79
CA SER A 323 30.66 17.52 -1.55
C SER A 323 30.56 18.38 -2.80
N LYS A 324 30.85 17.81 -3.98
CA LYS A 324 30.85 18.51 -5.26
C LYS A 324 29.53 18.40 -6.01
N LEU A 325 28.62 17.52 -5.56
CA LEU A 325 27.36 17.26 -6.23
C LEU A 325 26.25 18.24 -5.77
N PRO A 326 25.32 18.63 -6.66
CA PRO A 326 24.21 19.51 -6.33
C PRO A 326 23.06 18.79 -5.59
N LEU A 327 23.40 17.92 -4.63
CA LEU A 327 22.44 17.09 -3.89
C LEU A 327 21.46 17.92 -3.07
N ARG A 328 20.17 17.60 -3.21
CA ARG A 328 19.04 18.18 -2.45
C ARG A 328 18.39 17.13 -1.56
N THR A 329 18.20 15.92 -2.10
CA THR A 329 17.58 14.80 -1.39
C THR A 329 18.56 13.64 -1.35
N VAL A 330 18.87 13.16 -0.15
CA VAL A 330 19.78 12.04 0.06
C VAL A 330 19.11 11.04 1.01
N ARG A 331 18.91 9.82 0.52
CA ARG A 331 18.44 8.69 1.31
C ARG A 331 19.43 7.54 1.15
N ILE A 332 20.04 7.13 2.26
CA ILE A 332 20.96 5.99 2.26
C ILE A 332 20.53 5.05 3.38
N LEU A 333 20.09 3.87 2.99
CA LEU A 333 19.64 2.81 3.87
C LEU A 333 20.72 1.73 3.97
N GLY A 334 20.97 1.23 5.19
CA GLY A 334 21.90 0.14 5.49
C GLY A 334 23.38 0.49 5.36
N ALA A 335 23.71 1.79 5.36
CA ALA A 335 25.07 2.29 5.46
C ALA A 335 25.18 3.39 6.53
N GLN A 336 26.40 3.64 6.97
CA GLN A 336 26.80 4.64 7.96
C GLN A 336 28.10 5.33 7.52
N PHE A 337 28.37 6.48 8.11
CA PHE A 337 29.59 7.28 8.11
C PHE A 337 30.19 7.21 9.52
N ASP A 338 31.51 7.16 9.66
CA ASP A 338 32.16 7.36 10.97
C ASP A 338 32.04 8.83 11.33
N ALA A 339 31.84 9.01 12.63
CA ALA A 339 32.04 10.24 13.35
C ALA A 339 33.49 10.78 13.30
N ILE A 340 34.37 10.34 12.39
CA ILE A 340 35.76 10.80 12.28
C ILE A 340 36.09 11.23 10.84
N SER A 341 35.08 11.46 9.98
CA SER A 341 35.36 12.00 8.65
C SER A 341 36.18 13.29 8.75
N SER A 342 37.31 13.34 8.02
CA SER A 342 38.20 14.50 7.92
C SER A 342 37.48 15.74 7.36
N ILE A 343 36.36 15.53 6.65
CA ILE A 343 35.56 16.54 5.98
C ILE A 343 34.27 16.83 6.79
N PRO A 344 34.00 18.11 7.13
CA PRO A 344 32.73 18.56 7.72
C PRO A 344 31.50 18.23 6.87
N LEU A 345 30.38 17.85 7.50
CA LEU A 345 29.14 17.45 6.81
C LEU A 345 28.47 18.58 6.02
N ASP A 346 28.58 19.83 6.48
CA ASP A 346 28.12 21.01 5.73
C ASP A 346 28.88 21.20 4.41
N LYS A 347 30.13 20.73 4.34
CA LYS A 347 30.89 20.68 3.09
C LYS A 347 30.51 19.48 2.23
N ILE A 348 30.17 18.34 2.83
CA ILE A 348 29.74 17.13 2.09
C ILE A 348 28.35 17.33 1.49
N PHE A 349 27.47 18.05 2.18
CA PHE A 349 26.06 18.21 1.82
C PHE A 349 25.61 19.69 1.85
N PRO A 350 26.26 20.57 1.07
CA PRO A 350 26.04 22.02 1.17
C PRO A 350 24.63 22.46 0.75
N ASN A 351 23.96 21.66 -0.08
CA ASN A 351 22.65 21.99 -0.68
C ASN A 351 21.50 21.09 -0.22
N VAL A 352 21.76 20.11 0.66
CA VAL A 352 20.77 19.09 1.04
C VAL A 352 19.68 19.71 1.92
N THR A 353 18.42 19.46 1.54
CA THR A 353 17.22 19.83 2.31
C THR A 353 16.62 18.64 3.03
N ASP A 354 16.76 17.44 2.47
CA ASP A 354 16.17 16.21 2.98
C ASP A 354 17.24 15.13 3.07
N LEU A 355 17.65 14.80 4.29
CA LEU A 355 18.68 13.80 4.57
C LEU A 355 18.09 12.66 5.40
N SER A 356 18.21 11.43 4.89
CA SER A 356 17.71 10.23 5.56
C SER A 356 18.79 9.15 5.59
N LEU A 357 19.31 8.88 6.79
CA LEU A 357 20.33 7.89 7.09
C LEU A 357 19.87 7.05 8.31
N PRO A 358 18.78 6.26 8.22
CA PRO A 358 18.17 5.62 9.39
C PRO A 358 18.97 4.44 9.96
N GLN A 359 20.16 4.13 9.43
CA GLN A 359 21.13 3.21 10.02
C GLN A 359 22.44 3.91 10.41
N GLN A 360 22.55 5.22 10.16
CA GLN A 360 23.62 6.04 10.72
C GLN A 360 23.38 6.14 12.21
N THR A 361 24.15 5.42 13.01
CA THR A 361 24.22 5.68 14.44
C THR A 361 24.86 7.04 14.64
N ALA A 362 24.10 7.95 15.25
CA ALA A 362 24.55 9.26 15.63
C ALA A 362 24.46 9.35 17.14
N GLY A 363 25.60 9.27 17.83
CA GLY A 363 25.68 9.81 19.18
C GLY A 363 25.44 11.32 19.15
N LEU A 364 25.24 11.95 20.32
CA LEU A 364 24.97 13.39 20.38
C LEU A 364 26.07 14.23 19.70
N GLN A 365 27.34 13.88 19.89
CA GLN A 365 28.48 14.50 19.17
C GLN A 365 28.37 14.42 17.64
N CYS A 366 27.66 13.46 17.07
CA CYS A 366 27.41 13.41 15.63
C CYS A 366 26.31 14.39 15.22
N LEU A 367 25.28 14.59 16.06
CA LEU A 367 24.21 15.54 15.80
C LEU A 367 24.69 16.98 15.72
N SER A 368 25.73 17.37 16.47
CA SER A 368 26.37 18.69 16.32
C SER A 368 26.90 18.93 14.90
N ARG A 369 27.36 17.88 14.24
CA ARG A 369 27.88 17.93 12.86
C ARG A 369 26.78 17.96 11.82
N PHE A 370 25.61 17.42 12.12
CA PHE A 370 24.42 17.66 11.30
C PHE A 370 23.86 19.07 11.55
N ALA A 371 24.09 19.64 12.74
CA ALA A 371 23.62 20.97 13.11
C ALA A 371 24.28 22.09 12.29
N ILE A 372 25.52 21.93 11.83
CA ILE A 372 26.18 22.91 10.95
C ILE A 372 25.60 22.96 9.53
N MET A 373 24.69 22.06 9.14
CA MET A 373 24.14 22.01 7.79
C MET A 373 23.06 23.10 7.59
N PRO A 374 23.31 24.16 6.81
CA PRO A 374 22.48 25.38 6.85
C PRO A 374 21.11 25.22 6.20
N ARG A 375 20.88 24.19 5.38
CA ARG A 375 19.67 24.04 4.53
C ARG A 375 18.79 22.84 4.85
N VAL A 376 19.24 21.96 5.75
CA VAL A 376 18.50 20.73 6.07
C VAL A 376 17.20 21.09 6.78
N LYS A 377 16.08 20.71 6.17
CA LYS A 377 14.74 20.86 6.74
C LYS A 377 14.25 19.56 7.36
N ARG A 378 14.61 18.41 6.76
CA ARG A 378 14.26 17.09 7.26
C ARG A 378 15.52 16.26 7.45
N LEU A 379 15.66 15.71 8.66
CA LEU A 379 16.76 14.83 9.04
C LEU A 379 16.18 13.54 9.63
N ALA A 380 16.58 12.39 9.09
CA ALA A 380 16.25 11.08 9.66
C ALA A 380 17.53 10.30 9.95
N LEU A 381 17.73 9.85 11.20
CA LEU A 381 18.97 9.21 11.68
C LEU A 381 18.65 8.02 12.59
N ALA A 382 19.65 7.17 12.87
CA ALA A 382 19.59 6.28 14.03
C ALA A 382 20.33 6.86 15.24
N PHE A 383 19.88 6.56 16.44
CA PHE A 383 20.51 6.96 17.70
C PHE A 383 20.99 5.69 18.42
N SER A 384 22.28 5.66 18.79
CA SER A 384 22.87 4.59 19.61
C SER A 384 23.37 5.19 20.92
N GLU A 385 23.00 4.59 22.04
CA GLU A 385 23.47 5.00 23.36
C GLU A 385 24.93 4.61 23.58
N GLY A 386 25.69 5.46 24.28
CA GLY A 386 27.14 5.29 24.49
C GLY A 386 27.90 6.58 24.77
N PHE A 387 27.31 7.77 24.63
CA PHE A 387 28.01 9.05 24.84
C PHE A 387 27.31 10.00 25.81
N SER A 388 28.11 10.58 26.71
CA SER A 388 27.75 11.66 27.64
C SER A 388 27.20 12.91 26.94
N VAL A 389 25.94 13.25 27.20
CA VAL A 389 25.30 14.51 26.74
C VAL A 389 26.03 15.76 27.25
N VAL A 390 26.77 15.63 28.35
CA VAL A 390 27.55 16.70 28.96
C VAL A 390 28.70 17.13 28.06
N GLN A 391 29.37 16.16 27.43
CA GLN A 391 30.51 16.43 26.54
C GLN A 391 30.06 17.03 25.21
N TRP A 392 28.88 16.62 24.72
CA TRP A 392 28.27 17.22 23.53
C TRP A 392 28.02 18.72 23.68
N MET A 393 27.51 19.16 24.84
CA MET A 393 27.17 20.55 25.05
C MET A 393 28.34 21.51 25.11
N SER A 394 29.50 21.09 25.61
CA SER A 394 30.69 21.93 25.62
C SER A 394 31.25 22.16 24.22
N GLU A 395 30.86 21.33 23.25
CA GLU A 395 31.39 21.32 21.88
C GLU A 395 30.40 21.87 20.83
N CYS A 396 29.14 22.12 21.21
CA CYS A 396 28.04 22.50 20.32
C CYS A 396 27.81 24.03 20.30
N GLU A 397 28.56 24.76 19.47
CA GLU A 397 28.31 26.21 19.25
C GLU A 397 27.37 26.50 18.07
N ALA A 398 27.11 25.54 17.19
CA ALA A 398 26.40 25.75 15.92
C ALA A 398 25.02 25.10 15.87
N CYS A 399 24.00 25.88 15.53
CA CYS A 399 22.61 25.47 15.41
C CYS A 399 22.25 25.11 13.96
N CYS A 400 21.23 24.26 13.78
CA CYS A 400 20.62 23.93 12.50
C CYS A 400 19.38 24.84 12.28
N PRO A 401 19.52 26.11 11.84
CA PRO A 401 18.43 27.08 11.90
C PRO A 401 17.27 26.77 10.94
N SER A 402 17.45 25.83 10.02
CA SER A 402 16.46 25.44 9.01
C SER A 402 15.74 24.12 9.31
N LEU A 403 16.18 23.36 10.31
CA LEU A 403 15.60 22.05 10.62
C LEU A 403 14.17 22.19 11.14
N GLN A 404 13.24 21.50 10.48
CA GLN A 404 11.81 21.50 10.78
C GLN A 404 11.33 20.12 11.24
N ILE A 405 11.88 19.05 10.66
CA ILE A 405 11.48 17.67 10.91
C ILE A 405 12.72 16.87 11.32
N LEU A 406 12.67 16.27 12.50
CA LEU A 406 13.69 15.35 13.00
C LEU A 406 13.04 13.98 13.26
N ASP A 407 13.58 12.94 12.63
CA ASP A 407 13.14 11.55 12.73
C ASP A 407 14.29 10.70 13.30
N LEU A 408 14.19 10.26 14.55
CA LEU A 408 15.25 9.54 15.26
C LEU A 408 14.85 8.09 15.44
N ARG A 409 15.62 7.16 14.89
CA ARG A 409 15.50 5.73 15.10
C ARG A 409 16.41 5.28 16.23
N VAL A 410 15.89 5.10 17.43
CA VAL A 410 16.72 4.68 18.58
C VAL A 410 16.93 3.18 18.54
N THR A 411 18.18 2.72 18.55
CA THR A 411 18.55 1.30 18.57
C THR A 411 19.45 1.00 19.75
N TYR A 412 19.09 -0.01 20.54
CA TYR A 412 19.85 -0.48 21.69
C TYR A 412 20.59 -1.76 21.33
N THR A 413 21.86 -1.85 21.73
CA THR A 413 22.66 -3.07 21.60
C THR A 413 23.05 -3.54 23.00
N ALA A 414 22.56 -4.71 23.40
CA ALA A 414 22.68 -5.28 24.76
C ALA A 414 24.13 -5.65 25.20
N ASP A 415 25.15 -5.33 24.42
CA ASP A 415 26.51 -5.86 24.59
C ASP A 415 27.46 -4.94 25.41
N ASP A 416 26.99 -3.83 25.99
CA ASP A 416 27.87 -2.86 26.69
C ASP A 416 27.54 -2.75 28.21
N PRO A 417 28.14 -3.60 29.06
CA PRO A 417 27.87 -3.67 30.50
C PRO A 417 28.44 -2.50 31.32
N ASP A 418 29.21 -1.59 30.72
CA ASP A 418 29.83 -0.45 31.43
C ASP A 418 28.91 0.79 31.54
N LEU A 419 27.66 0.70 31.08
CA LEU A 419 26.71 1.83 31.01
C LEU A 419 25.88 2.09 32.30
N GLU A 420 26.00 1.28 33.35
CA GLU A 420 25.06 1.30 34.48
C GLU A 420 25.22 2.44 35.51
N GLU A 421 26.38 3.13 35.64
CA GLU A 421 26.64 3.89 36.88
C GLU A 421 26.79 5.43 36.81
N VAL A 422 26.74 6.06 35.65
CA VAL A 422 26.90 7.52 35.56
C VAL A 422 25.76 8.05 34.71
N TYR A 423 25.13 9.20 35.04
CA TYR A 423 24.58 10.19 34.08
C TYR A 423 23.38 11.09 34.51
N PRO A 424 22.48 10.80 35.48
CA PRO A 424 21.22 11.57 35.56
C PRO A 424 21.34 13.05 35.96
N ARG A 425 22.23 13.40 36.90
CA ARG A 425 22.35 14.80 37.41
C ARG A 425 22.91 15.79 36.38
N ALA A 426 23.74 15.32 35.46
CA ALA A 426 24.33 16.19 34.46
C ALA A 426 23.35 16.53 33.33
N TYR A 427 22.37 15.65 33.05
CA TYR A 427 21.36 15.83 31.99
C TYR A 427 20.42 17.02 32.21
N ILE A 428 20.04 17.34 33.45
CA ILE A 428 19.10 18.44 33.74
C ILE A 428 19.75 19.81 33.48
N HIS A 429 21.00 20.00 33.92
CA HIS A 429 21.80 21.17 33.56
C HIS A 429 22.10 21.23 32.07
N VAL A 430 22.08 20.08 31.39
CA VAL A 430 22.29 19.97 29.96
C VAL A 430 21.08 20.45 29.15
N VAL A 431 19.89 19.94 29.44
CA VAL A 431 18.64 20.31 28.75
C VAL A 431 18.39 21.83 28.76
N ALA A 432 18.71 22.51 29.86
CA ALA A 432 18.60 23.97 29.97
C ALA A 432 19.53 24.74 28.99
N LYS A 433 20.68 24.16 28.63
CA LYS A 433 21.65 24.72 27.67
C LYS A 433 21.42 24.29 26.22
N VAL A 434 20.71 23.17 25.97
CA VAL A 434 20.42 22.66 24.61
C VAL A 434 19.24 23.38 23.96
N ARG A 435 18.34 23.97 24.75
CA ARG A 435 17.18 24.78 24.31
C ARG A 435 17.39 25.70 23.09
N PRO A 436 18.57 26.31 22.84
CA PRO A 436 18.83 27.14 21.65
C PRO A 436 19.09 26.37 20.34
N LEU A 437 19.35 25.06 20.35
CA LEU A 437 20.00 24.38 19.22
C LEU A 437 19.11 24.12 18.00
N LEU A 438 17.79 23.99 18.18
CA LEU A 438 16.82 23.71 17.08
C LEU A 438 15.57 24.61 17.17
N PRO A 439 15.72 25.94 16.96
CA PRO A 439 14.66 26.91 17.22
C PRO A 439 13.48 26.85 16.23
N ARG A 440 13.58 26.06 15.16
CA ARG A 440 12.54 25.91 14.13
C ARG A 440 11.97 24.49 14.03
N LEU A 441 12.35 23.59 14.94
CA LEU A 441 11.85 22.22 14.93
C LEU A 441 10.34 22.22 15.17
N SER A 442 9.56 21.81 14.18
CA SER A 442 8.09 21.75 14.26
C SER A 442 7.57 20.33 14.46
N GLU A 443 8.31 19.33 13.99
CA GLU A 443 7.99 17.92 14.12
C GLU A 443 9.19 17.15 14.67
N LEU A 444 8.97 16.46 15.79
CA LEU A 444 9.92 15.50 16.35
C LEU A 444 9.26 14.11 16.35
N LYS A 445 9.83 13.19 15.59
CA LYS A 445 9.43 11.79 15.54
C LYS A 445 10.57 10.98 16.11
N VAL A 446 10.28 10.23 17.17
CA VAL A 446 11.25 9.32 17.78
C VAL A 446 10.68 7.92 17.59
N LEU A 447 11.30 7.17 16.69
CA LEU A 447 10.99 5.79 16.40
C LEU A 447 11.91 4.89 17.25
N GLN A 448 11.39 4.30 18.31
CA GLN A 448 12.18 3.39 19.16
C GLN A 448 12.16 1.97 18.57
N VAL A 449 13.34 1.40 18.34
CA VAL A 449 13.55 0.04 17.84
C VAL A 449 14.38 -0.72 18.87
N ILE A 450 13.69 -1.40 19.77
CA ILE A 450 14.32 -2.20 20.82
C ILE A 450 14.66 -3.57 20.25
N GLN A 451 15.96 -3.85 20.10
CA GLN A 451 16.49 -5.19 19.90
C GLN A 451 16.94 -5.70 21.27
N TYR A 452 16.11 -6.51 21.93
CA TYR A 452 16.48 -7.34 23.09
C TYR A 452 16.95 -6.63 24.38
N GLN A 453 16.02 -6.28 25.30
CA GLN A 453 16.15 -6.52 26.75
C GLN A 453 14.90 -6.10 27.55
N GLU A 454 14.81 -6.59 28.79
CA GLU A 454 13.70 -6.43 29.74
C GLU A 454 13.93 -5.34 30.80
N ASP A 455 14.99 -4.53 30.72
CA ASP A 455 15.34 -3.59 31.79
C ASP A 455 14.57 -2.24 31.77
N PRO A 456 14.37 -1.61 32.94
CA PRO A 456 13.70 -0.31 33.12
C PRO A 456 14.31 0.85 32.32
N LEU A 457 13.54 1.48 31.43
CA LEU A 457 14.03 2.50 30.48
C LEU A 457 14.02 3.94 31.03
N THR A 458 14.08 4.11 32.34
CA THR A 458 13.79 5.41 32.99
C THR A 458 14.80 6.51 32.64
N ASN A 459 16.06 6.15 32.35
CA ASN A 459 17.11 7.09 31.96
C ASN A 459 17.07 7.47 30.46
N GLU A 460 16.44 6.66 29.62
CA GLU A 460 16.56 6.75 28.16
C GLU A 460 15.71 7.88 27.55
N PHE A 461 14.67 8.35 28.23
CA PHE A 461 13.83 9.44 27.70
C PHE A 461 14.39 10.84 28.00
N MET A 462 15.37 10.95 28.91
CA MET A 462 15.89 12.23 29.39
C MET A 462 16.72 12.99 28.35
N TRP A 463 17.41 12.30 27.42
CA TRP A 463 18.14 13.00 26.35
C TRP A 463 17.18 13.70 25.39
N MET A 464 15.96 13.20 25.21
CA MET A 464 15.00 13.77 24.28
C MET A 464 14.53 15.17 24.69
N LEU A 465 14.54 15.44 26.01
CA LEU A 465 14.22 16.76 26.55
C LEU A 465 15.08 17.86 25.94
N ALA A 466 16.29 17.50 25.48
CA ALA A 466 17.22 18.39 24.83
C ALA A 466 16.69 18.90 23.47
N PHE A 467 15.83 18.14 22.78
CA PHE A 467 15.27 18.52 21.47
C PHE A 467 13.94 19.28 21.55
N LEU A 468 13.36 19.40 22.74
CA LEU A 468 12.08 20.08 22.93
C LEU A 468 12.24 21.60 22.83
N SER A 469 11.38 22.23 22.04
CA SER A 469 11.41 23.68 21.80
C SER A 469 10.01 24.25 21.59
N GLY A 470 9.87 25.56 21.75
CA GLY A 470 8.57 26.24 21.65
C GLY A 470 7.91 26.16 20.27
N SER A 471 8.66 25.76 19.23
CA SER A 471 8.15 25.55 17.88
C SER A 471 7.57 24.15 17.64
N VAL A 472 7.83 23.18 18.53
CA VAL A 472 7.37 21.80 18.36
C VAL A 472 5.84 21.75 18.45
N THR A 473 5.21 21.28 17.38
CA THR A 473 3.75 21.10 17.28
C THR A 473 3.34 19.64 17.22
N LEU A 474 4.25 18.75 16.82
CA LEU A 474 4.06 17.31 16.74
C LEU A 474 5.23 16.61 17.43
N LEU A 475 4.91 15.81 18.45
CA LEU A 475 5.86 14.98 19.17
C LEU A 475 5.34 13.55 19.19
N HIS A 476 5.95 12.65 18.42
CA HIS A 476 5.50 11.27 18.31
C HIS A 476 6.55 10.29 18.79
N PHE A 477 6.25 9.58 19.88
CA PHE A 477 6.96 8.37 20.28
C PHE A 477 6.32 7.18 19.58
N VAL A 478 6.95 6.76 18.47
CA VAL A 478 6.50 5.65 17.65
C VAL A 478 7.37 4.44 17.93
N ARG A 479 6.77 3.26 17.91
CA ARG A 479 7.51 2.01 18.00
C ARG A 479 7.18 1.11 16.83
N GLU A 480 8.17 0.37 16.33
CA GLU A 480 7.91 -0.74 15.40
C GLU A 480 7.10 -1.85 16.09
N VAL A 481 6.04 -2.29 15.42
CA VAL A 481 5.12 -3.35 15.85
C VAL A 481 5.90 -4.65 16.03
N GLY A 482 5.85 -5.28 17.21
CA GLY A 482 6.42 -6.60 17.47
C GLY A 482 7.41 -6.72 18.64
N ALA A 483 7.83 -5.62 19.27
CA ALA A 483 8.62 -5.65 20.50
C ALA A 483 7.77 -5.23 21.73
N SER A 484 8.19 -5.57 22.95
CA SER A 484 7.47 -5.43 24.24
C SER A 484 7.54 -4.01 24.84
N VAL A 485 6.40 -3.30 25.07
CA VAL A 485 6.34 -1.80 25.27
C VAL A 485 7.41 -1.31 26.26
N PRO A 486 8.30 -0.37 25.88
CA PRO A 486 9.16 0.28 26.85
C PRO A 486 8.25 1.13 27.72
N ALA A 487 8.17 0.74 28.98
CA ALA A 487 7.36 1.44 29.93
C ALA A 487 8.23 2.33 30.80
N ILE A 488 7.73 3.50 31.11
CA ILE A 488 8.39 4.46 31.99
C ILE A 488 7.71 4.37 33.35
N SER A 489 8.50 4.53 34.42
CA SER A 489 7.92 4.74 35.75
C SER A 489 6.99 5.97 35.75
N GLN A 490 6.03 6.00 36.68
CA GLN A 490 5.08 7.11 36.79
C GLN A 490 5.79 8.47 37.00
N GLU A 491 6.87 8.48 37.76
CA GLU A 491 7.67 9.66 38.05
C GLU A 491 8.46 10.14 36.83
N GLY A 492 9.04 9.21 36.06
CA GLY A 492 9.73 9.51 34.79
C GLY A 492 8.76 10.08 33.75
N PHE A 493 7.55 9.53 33.70
CA PHE A 493 6.46 10.06 32.87
C PHE A 493 6.06 11.47 33.29
N SER A 494 5.89 11.71 34.60
CA SER A 494 5.54 13.03 35.13
C SER A 494 6.59 14.09 34.78
N CYS A 495 7.86 13.75 34.96
CA CYS A 495 9.00 14.59 34.60
C CYS A 495 9.03 14.93 33.10
N LEU A 496 8.82 13.92 32.24
CA LEU A 496 8.74 14.09 30.79
C LEU A 496 7.61 15.05 30.41
N LEU A 497 6.42 14.85 30.98
CA LEU A 497 5.24 15.64 30.66
C LEU A 497 5.37 17.10 31.13
N ASP A 498 5.82 17.32 32.37
CA ASP A 498 6.11 18.65 32.90
C ASP A 498 7.13 19.40 32.02
N THR A 499 8.15 18.68 31.55
CA THR A 499 9.12 19.27 30.63
C THR A 499 8.49 19.61 29.29
N ILE A 500 7.66 18.74 28.70
CA ILE A 500 6.93 19.01 27.45
C ILE A 500 6.06 20.26 27.60
N VAL A 501 5.29 20.37 28.68
CA VAL A 501 4.44 21.54 28.97
C VAL A 501 5.27 22.83 29.02
N ARG A 502 6.39 22.81 29.76
CA ARG A 502 7.25 23.98 29.94
C ARG A 502 8.03 24.36 28.68
N THR A 503 8.25 23.44 27.75
CA THR A 503 9.12 23.64 26.58
C THR A 503 8.35 23.75 25.27
N CYS A 504 7.21 23.10 25.14
CA CYS A 504 6.42 22.96 23.91
C CYS A 504 4.98 23.47 24.11
N PRO A 505 4.76 24.75 24.47
CA PRO A 505 3.42 25.29 24.75
C PRO A 505 2.46 25.23 23.54
N ASN A 506 2.99 25.05 22.33
CA ASN A 506 2.22 25.00 21.08
C ASN A 506 1.96 23.57 20.57
N ILE A 507 2.19 22.55 21.40
CA ILE A 507 1.99 21.16 20.99
C ILE A 507 0.53 20.89 20.61
N ARG A 508 0.32 20.25 19.46
CA ARG A 508 -1.00 19.92 18.90
C ARG A 508 -1.24 18.43 18.77
N SER A 509 -0.19 17.66 18.53
CA SER A 509 -0.25 16.20 18.43
C SER A 509 0.85 15.61 19.30
N LEU A 510 0.46 14.80 20.28
CA LEU A 510 1.36 14.17 21.24
C LEU A 510 1.08 12.67 21.25
N ALA A 511 2.07 11.85 20.89
CA ALA A 511 2.03 10.41 21.10
C ALA A 511 3.04 10.06 22.19
N MET A 512 2.56 9.63 23.35
CA MET A 512 3.30 9.35 24.58
C MET A 512 3.74 7.88 24.68
N PRO A 513 4.85 7.60 25.38
CA PRO A 513 5.19 6.25 25.81
C PRO A 513 4.18 5.73 26.84
N SER A 514 4.15 4.42 27.05
CA SER A 514 3.32 3.81 28.09
C SER A 514 3.94 3.95 29.47
N ILE A 515 3.11 3.98 30.51
CA ILE A 515 3.52 3.95 31.91
C ILE A 515 3.41 2.50 32.37
N ASP A 516 4.38 2.00 33.14
CA ASP A 516 4.23 0.74 33.86
C ASP A 516 4.20 1.04 35.35
N PRO A 517 3.07 0.82 36.02
CA PRO A 517 2.91 1.12 37.43
C PRO A 517 3.70 0.16 38.34
N ASN A 518 4.18 -0.97 37.83
CA ASN A 518 4.92 -1.98 38.61
C ASN A 518 6.44 -1.81 38.51
N LEU A 519 6.92 -0.85 37.73
CA LEU A 519 8.33 -0.52 37.66
C LEU A 519 8.74 0.16 38.98
N ASP A 520 9.35 -0.62 39.88
CA ASP A 520 9.78 -0.20 41.22
C ASP A 520 10.61 1.09 41.19
N GLU A 521 10.35 1.99 42.15
CA GLU A 521 10.97 3.31 42.33
C GLU A 521 12.47 3.29 42.69
N GLU A 522 13.20 2.20 42.43
CA GLU A 522 14.61 2.07 42.87
C GLU A 522 15.57 3.08 42.20
N HIS A 523 15.10 3.85 41.22
CA HIS A 523 15.88 4.93 40.62
C HIS A 523 15.82 6.24 41.45
N LEU A 524 16.66 6.28 42.49
CA LEU A 524 17.02 7.39 43.42
C LEU A 524 17.13 8.84 42.84
N PHE A 525 17.06 9.04 41.51
CA PHE A 525 17.33 10.31 40.85
C PHE A 525 16.08 11.14 40.50
N LEU A 526 14.90 10.53 40.37
CA LEU A 526 13.68 11.27 40.00
C LEU A 526 13.17 12.20 41.12
N HIS A 527 13.47 11.88 42.38
CA HIS A 527 13.14 12.73 43.53
C HIS A 527 13.88 14.09 43.57
N ILE A 528 14.86 14.32 42.69
CA ILE A 528 15.67 15.55 42.68
C ILE A 528 15.01 16.66 41.83
N LEU A 529 14.13 16.30 40.90
CA LEU A 529 13.38 17.27 40.11
C LEU A 529 12.03 17.54 40.79
N PRO A 530 11.67 18.79 41.09
CA PRO A 530 10.30 19.11 41.46
C PRO A 530 9.42 18.80 40.25
N THR A 531 8.68 17.69 40.29
CA THR A 531 7.71 17.32 39.28
C THR A 531 6.36 17.90 39.67
N GLN A 532 5.72 18.59 38.73
CA GLN A 532 4.29 18.87 38.89
C GLN A 532 3.52 17.54 38.88
N PRO A 533 2.38 17.45 39.57
CA PRO A 533 1.46 16.34 39.41
C PRO A 533 1.12 16.16 37.92
N ILE A 534 1.05 14.91 37.44
CA ILE A 534 0.75 14.61 36.02
C ILE A 534 -0.56 15.30 35.58
N SER A 535 -1.55 15.38 36.48
CA SER A 535 -2.81 16.09 36.28
C SER A 535 -2.62 17.57 35.91
N GLU A 536 -1.79 18.31 36.65
CA GLU A 536 -1.49 19.73 36.37
C GLU A 536 -0.77 19.90 35.03
N CYS A 537 0.14 18.98 34.70
CA CYS A 537 0.84 18.99 33.44
C CYS A 537 -0.14 18.78 32.26
N ILE A 538 -1.05 17.82 32.35
CA ILE A 538 -2.04 17.60 31.29
C ILE A 538 -2.92 18.84 31.10
N LEU A 539 -3.43 19.42 32.19
CA LEU A 539 -4.25 20.64 32.13
C LEU A 539 -3.54 21.82 31.45
N SER A 540 -2.21 21.84 31.50
CA SER A 540 -1.42 22.88 30.86
C SER A 540 -1.30 22.71 29.34
N LEU A 541 -1.66 21.55 28.77
CA LEU A 541 -1.65 21.25 27.34
C LEU A 541 -2.89 21.79 26.60
N ASN A 542 -3.23 23.06 26.83
CA ASN A 542 -4.48 23.67 26.33
C ASN A 542 -4.65 23.63 24.80
N GLY A 543 -3.56 23.58 24.02
CA GLY A 543 -3.57 23.55 22.56
C GLY A 543 -3.67 22.15 21.93
N LEU A 544 -3.67 21.09 22.74
CA LEU A 544 -3.57 19.71 22.27
C LEU A 544 -4.84 19.26 21.57
N ARG A 545 -4.70 18.72 20.34
CA ARG A 545 -5.80 18.22 19.50
C ARG A 545 -5.79 16.71 19.33
N GLU A 546 -4.63 16.10 19.33
CA GLU A 546 -4.45 14.67 19.17
C GLU A 546 -3.58 14.12 20.30
N LEU A 547 -4.11 13.15 21.03
CA LEU A 547 -3.38 12.44 22.06
C LEU A 547 -3.32 10.96 21.71
N GLN A 548 -2.12 10.39 21.72
CA GLN A 548 -1.90 8.97 21.67
C GLN A 548 -1.16 8.53 22.94
N ALA A 549 -1.69 7.56 23.68
CA ALA A 549 -1.13 7.17 24.97
C ALA A 549 -1.35 5.68 25.25
N GLY A 550 -0.58 5.15 26.21
CA GLY A 550 -0.87 3.86 26.83
C GLY A 550 -2.14 3.92 27.70
N VAL A 551 -2.77 2.77 27.94
CA VAL A 551 -3.99 2.66 28.77
C VAL A 551 -3.70 2.96 30.25
N SER A 552 -2.46 2.76 30.72
CA SER A 552 -2.00 3.13 32.08
C SER A 552 -2.29 4.57 32.47
N ILE A 553 -2.38 5.49 31.50
CA ILE A 553 -2.65 6.90 31.79
C ILE A 553 -3.98 7.10 32.52
N PHE A 554 -4.86 6.09 32.50
CA PHE A 554 -6.14 6.14 33.20
C PHE A 554 -6.11 5.65 34.67
N PHE A 555 -4.96 5.20 35.21
CA PHE A 555 -4.86 4.67 36.59
C PHE A 555 -4.88 5.72 37.70
N SER A 556 -4.60 6.98 37.37
CA SER A 556 -4.15 7.98 38.35
C SER A 556 -5.10 9.19 38.47
N ASN A 557 -6.41 8.99 38.31
CA ASN A 557 -7.43 10.04 38.20
C ASN A 557 -7.30 10.97 36.98
N ILE A 558 -6.16 10.91 36.27
CA ILE A 558 -5.77 11.71 35.08
C ILE A 558 -6.83 11.74 33.96
N ILE A 559 -7.66 10.70 33.86
CA ILE A 559 -8.72 10.63 32.84
C ILE A 559 -9.63 11.86 32.86
N GLN A 560 -9.88 12.42 34.05
CA GLN A 560 -10.70 13.61 34.24
C GLN A 560 -10.02 14.84 33.63
N GLU A 561 -8.72 14.98 33.83
CA GLU A 561 -7.91 16.07 33.31
C GLU A 561 -7.74 15.98 31.79
N ILE A 562 -7.51 14.78 31.25
CA ILE A 562 -7.53 14.57 29.78
C ILE A 562 -8.90 14.95 29.23
N GLY A 563 -9.98 14.54 29.91
CA GLY A 563 -11.34 14.89 29.54
C GLY A 563 -11.61 16.39 29.55
N SER A 564 -10.94 17.15 30.41
CA SER A 564 -11.11 18.61 30.48
C SER A 564 -10.40 19.39 29.36
N LEU A 565 -9.58 18.72 28.53
CA LEU A 565 -8.88 19.35 27.41
C LEU A 565 -9.86 19.88 26.35
N ALA A 566 -10.02 21.20 26.31
CA ALA A 566 -11.03 21.88 25.49
C ALA A 566 -10.88 21.70 23.97
N HIS A 567 -9.71 21.27 23.48
CA HIS A 567 -9.40 21.13 22.06
C HIS A 567 -9.08 19.70 21.62
N LEU A 568 -9.17 18.71 22.51
CA LEU A 568 -8.82 17.33 22.21
C LEU A 568 -9.86 16.70 21.26
N GLU A 569 -9.52 16.59 19.97
CA GLU A 569 -10.40 16.05 18.93
C GLU A 569 -10.21 14.54 18.71
N ARG A 570 -8.98 14.04 18.90
CA ARG A 570 -8.63 12.63 18.67
C ARG A 570 -7.90 12.03 19.86
N LEU A 571 -8.40 10.88 20.32
CA LEU A 571 -7.78 10.09 21.37
C LEU A 571 -7.46 8.69 20.83
N THR A 572 -6.18 8.31 20.88
CA THR A 572 -5.71 6.97 20.52
C THR A 572 -5.09 6.28 21.73
N LEU A 573 -5.54 5.07 22.02
CA LEU A 573 -5.10 4.27 23.15
C LEU A 573 -4.41 3.01 22.65
N ARG A 574 -3.29 2.66 23.27
CA ARG A 574 -2.49 1.46 22.98
C ARG A 574 -2.35 0.60 24.24
N PRO A 575 -2.31 -0.73 24.15
CA PRO A 575 -2.14 -1.60 25.29
C PRO A 575 -0.75 -1.44 25.90
N GLU A 576 -0.64 -1.95 27.12
CA GLU A 576 0.61 -2.27 27.78
C GLU A 576 0.84 -3.77 27.82
N ARG A 577 2.03 -4.19 28.30
CA ARG A 577 2.43 -5.60 28.37
C ARG A 577 1.47 -6.45 29.23
N SER A 578 0.81 -5.84 30.20
CA SER A 578 -0.14 -6.47 31.11
C SER A 578 -1.58 -6.10 30.78
N GLU A 579 -2.51 -7.05 30.96
CA GLU A 579 -3.93 -6.73 31.02
C GLU A 579 -4.15 -5.82 32.21
N ILE A 580 -4.56 -4.60 31.91
CA ILE A 580 -4.65 -3.52 32.86
C ILE A 580 -6.14 -3.25 33.06
N GLU A 581 -6.62 -3.62 34.25
CA GLU A 581 -8.00 -3.41 34.67
C GLU A 581 -8.23 -1.93 34.94
N LEU A 582 -8.88 -1.25 33.99
CA LEU A 582 -9.28 0.13 34.21
C LEU A 582 -10.13 0.23 35.48
N PRO A 583 -9.83 1.17 36.40
CA PRO A 583 -10.58 1.32 37.63
C PRO A 583 -12.07 1.54 37.31
N GLU A 584 -12.96 0.94 38.08
CA GLU A 584 -14.40 1.22 38.05
C GLU A 584 -14.66 2.61 38.66
N VAL A 585 -14.15 3.67 38.04
CA VAL A 585 -14.35 5.04 38.54
C VAL A 585 -15.81 5.45 38.32
N SER A 586 -16.45 5.90 39.39
CA SER A 586 -17.90 6.02 39.52
C SER A 586 -18.52 7.28 38.89
N SER A 587 -17.77 8.16 38.24
CA SER A 587 -18.26 9.11 37.22
C SER A 587 -17.17 10.11 36.81
N LEU A 588 -16.94 10.28 35.51
CA LEU A 588 -16.27 11.47 34.99
C LEU A 588 -17.23 12.67 35.04
N ALA A 589 -16.71 13.90 35.03
CA ALA A 589 -17.57 15.07 34.87
C ALA A 589 -18.41 14.98 33.58
N GLU A 590 -19.65 15.47 33.62
CA GLU A 590 -20.59 15.36 32.49
C GLU A 590 -20.11 16.05 31.21
N ASP A 591 -19.23 17.05 31.35
CA ASP A 591 -18.64 17.85 30.28
C ASP A 591 -17.24 17.39 29.86
N ALA A 592 -16.72 16.30 30.44
CA ALA A 592 -15.46 15.69 30.02
C ALA A 592 -15.55 15.21 28.55
N PHE A 593 -14.43 15.33 27.83
CA PHE A 593 -14.24 14.96 26.42
C PHE A 593 -15.21 15.66 25.45
N ARG A 594 -15.64 16.89 25.76
CA ARG A 594 -16.60 17.64 24.93
C ARG A 594 -16.16 17.83 23.48
N ALA A 595 -14.87 17.96 23.23
CA ALA A 595 -14.31 18.18 21.89
C ALA A 595 -13.96 16.89 21.13
N THR A 596 -13.93 15.74 21.83
CA THR A 596 -13.41 14.50 21.27
C THR A 596 -14.40 13.86 20.31
N LYS A 597 -13.96 13.66 19.07
CA LYS A 597 -14.77 13.15 17.96
C LYS A 597 -14.32 11.78 17.48
N MET A 598 -13.03 11.46 17.67
CA MET A 598 -12.44 10.21 17.23
C MET A 598 -11.80 9.49 18.41
N LEU A 599 -12.23 8.26 18.65
CA LEU A 599 -11.63 7.36 19.64
C LEU A 599 -11.07 6.14 18.92
N THR A 600 -9.79 5.85 19.12
CA THR A 600 -9.12 4.69 18.53
C THR A 600 -8.48 3.85 19.63
N CYS A 601 -8.92 2.60 19.76
CA CYS A 601 -8.36 1.62 20.69
C CYS A 601 -7.54 0.60 19.87
N MET A 602 -6.24 0.76 19.79
CA MET A 602 -5.37 -0.18 19.05
C MET A 602 -4.82 -1.21 20.02
N TYR A 603 -4.87 -2.49 19.66
CA TYR A 603 -4.29 -3.61 20.37
C TYR A 603 -4.79 -3.85 21.81
N MET A 604 -5.95 -3.32 22.21
CA MET A 604 -6.48 -3.45 23.58
C MET A 604 -7.26 -4.76 23.79
N SER A 605 -7.40 -5.23 25.04
CA SER A 605 -8.32 -6.33 25.37
C SER A 605 -9.78 -5.85 25.37
N TRP A 606 -10.75 -6.73 25.08
CA TRP A 606 -12.17 -6.37 25.15
C TRP A 606 -12.62 -5.95 26.55
N THR A 607 -12.00 -6.47 27.60
CA THR A 607 -12.28 -6.06 28.99
C THR A 607 -11.93 -4.59 29.20
N SER A 608 -10.73 -4.16 28.79
CA SER A 608 -10.33 -2.75 28.89
C SER A 608 -11.19 -1.86 27.98
N VAL A 609 -11.53 -2.31 26.77
CA VAL A 609 -12.46 -1.58 25.89
C VAL A 609 -13.83 -1.44 26.54
N ARG A 610 -14.37 -2.49 27.17
CA ARG A 610 -15.66 -2.46 27.87
C ARG A 610 -15.67 -1.42 28.99
N SER A 611 -14.65 -1.42 29.82
CA SER A 611 -14.52 -0.46 30.93
C SER A 611 -14.40 0.96 30.40
N LEU A 612 -13.61 1.18 29.34
CA LEU A 612 -13.47 2.48 28.69
C LEU A 612 -14.80 3.00 28.12
N LEU A 613 -15.56 2.13 27.44
CA LEU A 613 -16.87 2.49 26.88
C LEU A 613 -17.95 2.69 27.97
N GLY A 614 -17.65 2.31 29.22
CA GLY A 614 -18.45 2.62 30.40
C GLY A 614 -18.49 4.12 30.73
N TYR A 615 -17.46 4.88 30.33
CA TYR A 615 -17.40 6.33 30.51
C TYR A 615 -18.34 7.07 29.55
N THR A 616 -19.54 7.42 30.03
CA THR A 616 -20.60 8.06 29.22
C THR A 616 -20.19 9.42 28.68
N SER A 617 -19.43 10.22 29.43
CA SER A 617 -18.94 11.53 28.97
C SER A 617 -17.95 11.40 27.81
N LEU A 618 -17.02 10.43 27.87
CA LEU A 618 -16.09 10.11 26.77
C LEU A 618 -16.83 9.72 25.49
N THR A 619 -17.89 8.92 25.61
CA THR A 619 -18.57 8.31 24.47
C THR A 619 -19.60 9.22 23.80
N ARG A 620 -20.15 10.21 24.50
CA ARG A 620 -21.30 11.03 24.05
C ARG A 620 -21.10 11.75 22.72
N ASN A 621 -19.89 12.27 22.46
CA ASN A 621 -19.58 13.10 21.28
C ASN A 621 -18.76 12.37 20.20
N ILE A 622 -18.49 11.08 20.39
CA ILE A 622 -17.71 10.29 19.44
C ILE A 622 -18.50 10.12 18.14
N THR A 623 -17.90 10.57 17.03
CA THR A 623 -18.44 10.39 15.68
C THR A 623 -17.71 9.27 14.91
N SER A 624 -16.48 8.93 15.31
CA SER A 624 -15.69 7.86 14.72
C SER A 624 -15.04 7.00 15.82
N PHE A 625 -15.31 5.70 15.78
CA PHE A 625 -14.77 4.74 16.72
C PHE A 625 -14.03 3.64 15.96
N ARG A 626 -12.75 3.44 16.30
CA ARG A 626 -11.94 2.35 15.79
C ARG A 626 -11.45 1.49 16.95
N VAL A 627 -11.56 0.18 16.82
CA VAL A 627 -11.01 -0.77 17.79
C VAL A 627 -10.34 -1.93 17.06
N SER A 628 -9.14 -2.30 17.49
CA SER A 628 -8.39 -3.45 17.02
C SER A 628 -7.92 -4.25 18.23
N CYS A 629 -8.32 -5.51 18.33
CA CYS A 629 -8.07 -6.37 19.49
C CYS A 629 -7.43 -7.68 19.01
N PRO A 630 -6.10 -7.80 18.86
CA PRO A 630 -5.46 -8.97 18.25
C PRO A 630 -5.05 -10.05 19.25
N PHE A 631 -5.18 -9.83 20.55
CA PHE A 631 -4.79 -10.79 21.58
C PHE A 631 -6.03 -11.16 22.39
N GLU A 632 -6.58 -12.35 22.17
CA GLU A 632 -7.67 -12.84 23.01
C GLU A 632 -7.52 -14.32 23.39
N THR A 633 -7.89 -14.57 24.64
CA THR A 633 -8.19 -15.89 25.18
C THR A 633 -9.57 -16.35 24.69
N PRO A 634 -9.90 -17.65 24.74
CA PRO A 634 -11.20 -18.19 24.29
C PRO A 634 -12.45 -17.57 24.95
N TRP A 635 -12.29 -16.78 26.02
CA TRP A 635 -13.36 -16.06 26.72
C TRP A 635 -13.72 -14.71 26.09
N GLY A 636 -12.92 -14.26 25.10
CA GLY A 636 -13.05 -12.96 24.45
C GLY A 636 -14.38 -12.69 23.75
N GLU A 637 -15.09 -13.72 23.29
CA GLU A 637 -16.37 -13.56 22.58
C GLU A 637 -17.45 -12.88 23.44
N TRP A 638 -17.57 -13.28 24.71
CA TRP A 638 -18.55 -12.69 25.62
C TRP A 638 -18.14 -11.27 26.06
N HIS A 639 -16.85 -11.05 26.29
CA HIS A 639 -16.33 -9.73 26.66
C HIS A 639 -16.47 -8.71 25.53
N GLY A 640 -16.16 -9.11 24.29
CA GLY A 640 -16.34 -8.27 23.10
C GLY A 640 -17.80 -7.91 22.87
N ALA A 641 -18.70 -8.88 22.90
CA ALA A 641 -20.14 -8.63 22.82
C ALA A 641 -20.61 -7.62 23.88
N THR A 642 -20.22 -7.83 25.14
CA THR A 642 -20.63 -6.96 26.26
C THR A 642 -20.01 -5.56 26.15
N ALA A 643 -18.77 -5.44 25.67
CA ALA A 643 -18.12 -4.16 25.38
C ALA A 643 -18.91 -3.38 24.32
N LEU A 644 -19.29 -4.06 23.24
CA LEU A 644 -19.96 -3.45 22.11
C LEU A 644 -21.40 -3.00 22.43
N LEU A 645 -22.08 -3.61 23.42
CA LEU A 645 -23.37 -3.11 23.92
C LEU A 645 -23.28 -1.69 24.49
N ARG A 646 -22.08 -1.23 24.88
CA ARG A 646 -21.85 0.14 25.37
C ARG A 646 -21.78 1.17 24.24
N LEU A 647 -21.71 0.76 22.96
CA LEU A 647 -21.81 1.69 21.82
C LEU A 647 -23.12 2.48 21.82
N LYS A 648 -24.17 2.02 22.52
CA LYS A 648 -25.43 2.76 22.71
C LYS A 648 -25.23 4.15 23.33
N ASN A 649 -24.11 4.36 24.02
CA ASN A 649 -23.77 5.65 24.60
C ASN A 649 -23.22 6.64 23.56
N MET A 650 -22.72 6.16 22.41
CA MET A 650 -22.16 6.96 21.31
C MET A 650 -23.24 7.42 20.33
N THR A 651 -24.22 8.20 20.81
CA THR A 651 -25.39 8.60 20.01
C THR A 651 -25.09 9.36 18.71
N GLN A 652 -23.88 9.88 18.54
CA GLN A 652 -23.43 10.59 17.34
C GLN A 652 -22.53 9.76 16.42
N LEU A 653 -22.34 8.46 16.70
CA LEU A 653 -21.41 7.59 15.98
C LEU A 653 -21.84 7.43 14.51
N ARG A 654 -20.94 7.81 13.60
CA ARG A 654 -21.12 7.71 12.15
C ARG A 654 -20.20 6.68 11.53
N ASP A 655 -18.98 6.55 12.05
CA ASP A 655 -17.96 5.67 11.49
C ASP A 655 -17.55 4.63 12.53
N LEU A 656 -17.80 3.36 12.25
CA LEU A 656 -17.48 2.24 13.10
C LEU A 656 -16.49 1.31 12.40
N ASP A 657 -15.34 1.07 13.02
CA ASP A 657 -14.27 0.20 12.52
C ASP A 657 -13.82 -0.76 13.62
N ILE A 658 -14.16 -2.04 13.48
CA ILE A 658 -13.87 -3.08 14.47
C ILE A 658 -13.01 -4.15 13.79
N GLU A 659 -11.88 -4.48 14.40
CA GLU A 659 -11.00 -5.56 13.97
C GLU A 659 -10.83 -6.58 15.10
N PHE A 660 -11.39 -7.77 14.89
CA PHE A 660 -11.18 -8.95 15.71
C PHE A 660 -9.90 -9.67 15.28
N PRO A 661 -9.25 -10.44 16.17
CA PRO A 661 -8.08 -11.22 15.79
C PRO A 661 -8.45 -12.27 14.74
N ASP A 662 -7.51 -12.59 13.86
CA ASP A 662 -7.60 -13.78 13.02
C ASP A 662 -7.48 -15.03 13.92
N SER A 663 -8.61 -15.57 14.35
CA SER A 663 -8.65 -16.78 15.17
C SER A 663 -8.38 -18.03 14.31
N LEU A 664 -7.56 -18.93 14.83
CA LEU A 664 -7.35 -20.27 14.25
C LEU A 664 -8.66 -21.07 14.17
N ALA A 665 -9.67 -20.74 14.98
CA ALA A 665 -10.97 -21.40 14.99
C ALA A 665 -11.98 -20.79 13.98
N GLY A 666 -11.56 -19.82 13.17
CA GLY A 666 -12.42 -19.12 12.22
C GLY A 666 -12.97 -17.79 12.76
N PRO A 667 -13.79 -17.07 11.97
CA PRO A 667 -14.25 -15.73 12.32
C PRO A 667 -15.21 -15.73 13.52
N TYR A 668 -15.06 -14.72 14.37
CA TYR A 668 -15.85 -14.51 15.58
C TYR A 668 -17.35 -14.42 15.28
N HIS A 669 -18.18 -15.12 16.05
CA HIS A 669 -19.61 -15.11 15.86
C HIS A 669 -20.30 -14.03 16.71
N LEU A 670 -20.68 -12.92 16.08
CA LEU A 670 -21.50 -11.89 16.72
C LEU A 670 -22.94 -12.41 16.79
N ASN A 671 -23.35 -12.91 17.96
CA ASN A 671 -24.66 -13.53 18.18
C ASN A 671 -25.41 -12.88 19.36
N VAL A 672 -25.58 -11.56 19.30
CA VAL A 672 -26.33 -10.82 20.33
C VAL A 672 -27.34 -9.93 19.63
N ASP A 673 -28.61 -10.32 19.65
CA ASP A 673 -29.73 -9.50 19.16
C ASP A 673 -29.67 -8.09 19.77
N GLU A 674 -29.25 -8.00 21.04
CA GLU A 674 -29.03 -6.74 21.74
C GLU A 674 -27.94 -5.87 21.07
N PHE A 675 -26.88 -6.45 20.50
CA PHE A 675 -25.85 -5.67 19.80
C PHE A 675 -26.39 -5.05 18.52
N LEU A 676 -27.16 -5.80 17.74
CA LEU A 676 -27.80 -5.24 16.55
C LEU A 676 -28.88 -4.21 16.91
N GLU A 677 -29.59 -4.42 18.01
CA GLU A 677 -30.49 -3.40 18.55
C GLU A 677 -29.74 -2.11 18.89
N VAL A 678 -28.55 -2.20 19.49
CA VAL A 678 -27.69 -1.05 19.74
C VAL A 678 -27.31 -0.35 18.44
N LEU A 679 -26.81 -1.08 17.43
CA LEU A 679 -26.43 -0.51 16.14
C LEU A 679 -27.62 0.17 15.43
N SER A 680 -28.83 -0.38 15.55
CA SER A 680 -30.06 0.17 14.95
C SER A 680 -30.42 1.58 15.42
N ARG A 681 -29.92 1.98 16.59
CA ARG A 681 -30.18 3.28 17.20
C ARG A 681 -29.10 4.31 16.86
N LEU A 682 -28.02 3.91 16.20
CA LEU A 682 -26.87 4.76 15.90
C LEU A 682 -26.94 5.33 14.48
N PRO A 683 -26.55 6.59 14.25
CA PRO A 683 -26.58 7.23 12.92
C PRO A 683 -25.39 6.83 12.04
N LEU A 684 -25.11 5.52 11.96
CA LEU A 684 -23.97 4.96 11.24
C LEU A 684 -24.05 5.24 9.73
N ARG A 685 -22.93 5.69 9.18
CA ARG A 685 -22.68 5.89 7.75
C ARG A 685 -21.68 4.88 7.20
N THR A 686 -20.63 4.60 7.96
CA THR A 686 -19.60 3.63 7.59
C THR A 686 -19.48 2.55 8.67
N VAL A 687 -19.49 1.29 8.25
CA VAL A 687 -19.36 0.14 9.14
C VAL A 687 -18.33 -0.82 8.55
N ARG A 688 -17.24 -1.03 9.28
CA ARG A 688 -16.20 -2.00 8.95
C ARG A 688 -16.03 -2.94 10.14
N ILE A 689 -16.22 -4.24 9.90
CA ILE A 689 -16.02 -5.29 10.91
C ILE A 689 -15.17 -6.39 10.28
N LEU A 690 -13.95 -6.55 10.76
CA LEU A 690 -12.98 -7.55 10.30
C LEU A 690 -12.85 -8.67 11.34
N GLY A 691 -12.61 -9.89 10.87
CA GLY A 691 -12.39 -11.05 11.74
C GLY A 691 -13.66 -11.61 12.41
N ALA A 692 -14.84 -11.04 12.11
CA ALA A 692 -16.11 -11.49 12.67
C ALA A 692 -17.22 -11.67 11.61
N GLN A 693 -18.23 -12.44 11.97
CA GLN A 693 -19.44 -12.68 11.20
C GLN A 693 -20.67 -12.72 12.11
N PHE A 694 -21.80 -12.26 11.59
CA PHE A 694 -23.12 -12.46 12.19
C PHE A 694 -23.57 -13.90 11.95
N LYS A 695 -23.74 -14.67 13.03
CA LYS A 695 -24.12 -16.09 12.99
C LYS A 695 -25.48 -16.30 12.31
N THR A 696 -26.43 -15.43 12.63
CA THR A 696 -27.69 -15.30 11.92
C THR A 696 -27.91 -13.83 11.65
N LEU A 697 -27.97 -13.44 10.37
CA LEU A 697 -28.59 -12.16 10.01
C LEU A 697 -30.02 -12.23 10.58
N THR A 698 -30.35 -11.36 11.53
CA THR A 698 -31.45 -11.53 12.49
C THR A 698 -32.84 -11.59 11.87
N SER A 699 -33.85 -11.88 12.72
CA SER A 699 -35.26 -11.64 12.41
C SER A 699 -35.56 -10.16 12.10
N VAL A 700 -34.74 -9.25 12.60
CA VAL A 700 -34.82 -7.81 12.32
C VAL A 700 -34.20 -7.49 10.95
N PRO A 701 -34.95 -6.81 10.05
CA PRO A 701 -34.45 -6.33 8.77
C PRO A 701 -33.21 -5.39 8.89
N LEU A 702 -32.17 -5.61 8.07
CA LEU A 702 -30.94 -4.81 8.05
C LEU A 702 -31.15 -3.33 7.73
N ASP A 703 -32.19 -2.95 7.00
CA ASP A 703 -32.56 -1.55 6.74
C ASP A 703 -33.01 -0.83 8.01
N LYS A 704 -33.55 -1.57 8.98
CA LYS A 704 -33.86 -1.02 10.31
C LYS A 704 -32.63 -0.92 11.19
N ILE A 705 -31.65 -1.82 11.00
CA ILE A 705 -30.39 -1.81 11.78
C ILE A 705 -29.41 -0.76 11.22
N PHE A 706 -29.40 -0.56 9.92
CA PHE A 706 -28.41 0.28 9.22
C PHE A 706 -29.10 1.23 8.23
N PRO A 707 -30.04 2.08 8.69
CA PRO A 707 -30.86 2.90 7.79
C PRO A 707 -30.04 3.92 6.99
N ALA A 708 -28.92 4.40 7.54
CA ALA A 708 -28.10 5.47 6.96
C ALA A 708 -26.74 5.02 6.41
N VAL A 709 -26.43 3.72 6.46
CA VAL A 709 -25.10 3.20 6.06
C VAL A 709 -24.93 3.29 4.54
N THR A 710 -23.81 3.89 4.12
CA THR A 710 -23.39 3.98 2.71
C THR A 710 -22.27 3.00 2.38
N ASP A 711 -21.41 2.68 3.35
CA ASP A 711 -20.24 1.83 3.16
C ASP A 711 -20.21 0.75 4.23
N MET A 712 -20.32 -0.51 3.82
CA MET A 712 -20.36 -1.67 4.71
C MET A 712 -19.29 -2.68 4.29
N ILE A 713 -18.35 -2.98 5.19
CA ILE A 713 -17.21 -3.86 4.95
C ILE A 713 -17.19 -4.96 6.00
N LEU A 714 -17.56 -6.18 5.59
CA LEU A 714 -17.69 -7.38 6.42
C LEU A 714 -17.01 -8.59 5.71
N PRO A 715 -15.70 -8.56 5.46
CA PRO A 715 -15.05 -9.49 4.53
C PRO A 715 -15.05 -10.95 5.00
N GLN A 716 -15.35 -11.23 6.27
CA GLN A 716 -15.53 -12.58 6.81
C GLN A 716 -17.00 -13.00 6.94
N GLN A 717 -17.96 -12.11 6.68
CA GLN A 717 -19.38 -12.44 6.68
C GLN A 717 -19.71 -13.33 5.49
N LYS A 718 -19.89 -14.63 5.75
CA LYS A 718 -20.32 -15.61 4.74
C LYS A 718 -21.77 -15.35 4.33
N ALA A 719 -21.97 -15.04 3.06
CA ALA A 719 -23.26 -14.86 2.42
C ALA A 719 -23.37 -15.72 1.16
N ASP A 720 -24.42 -16.54 1.09
CA ASP A 720 -24.96 -17.09 -0.15
C ASP A 720 -25.87 -16.04 -0.84
N LEU A 721 -26.43 -16.34 -2.01
CA LEU A 721 -27.34 -15.42 -2.71
C LEU A 721 -28.59 -15.05 -1.90
N HIS A 722 -29.10 -15.98 -1.09
CA HIS A 722 -30.28 -15.75 -0.26
C HIS A 722 -29.95 -14.80 0.91
N ARG A 723 -28.79 -14.94 1.53
CA ARG A 723 -28.27 -14.04 2.57
C ARG A 723 -27.92 -12.67 1.99
N LEU A 724 -27.41 -12.62 0.76
CA LEU A 724 -27.17 -11.37 0.03
C LEU A 724 -28.44 -10.55 -0.16
N ALA A 725 -29.58 -11.21 -0.42
CA ALA A 725 -30.88 -10.53 -0.54
C ALA A 725 -31.26 -9.75 0.72
N ARG A 726 -30.74 -10.14 1.89
CA ARG A 726 -30.95 -9.40 3.14
C ARG A 726 -30.21 -8.07 3.18
N PHE A 727 -29.13 -7.90 2.42
CA PHE A 727 -28.47 -6.59 2.27
C PHE A 727 -29.19 -5.71 1.23
N ALA A 728 -29.98 -6.32 0.34
CA ALA A 728 -30.74 -5.60 -0.68
C ALA A 728 -31.91 -4.78 -0.13
N ILE A 729 -32.33 -4.95 1.12
CA ILE A 729 -33.28 -4.02 1.77
C ILE A 729 -32.65 -2.68 2.14
N MET A 730 -31.32 -2.59 2.27
CA MET A 730 -30.66 -1.40 2.80
C MET A 730 -30.67 -0.26 1.76
N PRO A 731 -31.41 0.85 1.97
CA PRO A 731 -31.71 1.78 0.89
C PRO A 731 -30.54 2.68 0.47
N ASN A 732 -29.49 2.82 1.29
CA ASN A 732 -28.43 3.81 1.11
C ASN A 732 -27.04 3.23 0.84
N VAL A 733 -26.86 1.91 0.92
CA VAL A 733 -25.55 1.25 0.78
C VAL A 733 -25.05 1.40 -0.66
N LYS A 734 -23.93 2.09 -0.85
CA LYS A 734 -23.24 2.26 -2.13
C LYS A 734 -22.10 1.27 -2.31
N HIS A 735 -21.47 0.87 -1.22
CA HIS A 735 -20.37 -0.08 -1.20
C HIS A 735 -20.61 -1.17 -0.17
N LEU A 736 -20.59 -2.43 -0.62
CA LEU A 736 -20.74 -3.62 0.22
C LEU A 736 -19.57 -4.56 -0.03
N ALA A 737 -18.78 -4.90 1.00
CA ALA A 737 -17.73 -5.91 0.93
C ALA A 737 -18.05 -7.09 1.85
N ILE A 738 -18.11 -8.32 1.32
CA ILE A 738 -18.54 -9.51 2.06
C ILE A 738 -17.85 -10.80 1.58
N ALA A 739 -17.84 -11.85 2.40
CA ALA A 739 -17.41 -13.18 1.94
C ALA A 739 -18.54 -13.93 1.23
N PHE A 740 -18.29 -14.40 0.01
CA PHE A 740 -19.24 -15.22 -0.73
C PHE A 740 -18.91 -16.70 -0.51
N SER A 741 -19.81 -17.44 0.15
CA SER A 741 -19.49 -18.80 0.63
C SER A 741 -20.03 -19.92 -0.25
N GLU A 742 -21.18 -19.74 -0.89
CA GLU A 742 -21.80 -20.80 -1.70
C GLU A 742 -22.52 -20.23 -2.92
N TRP A 743 -22.16 -20.78 -4.07
CA TRP A 743 -22.89 -20.62 -5.32
C TRP A 743 -24.07 -21.63 -5.38
N HIS A 744 -23.98 -22.80 -4.75
CA HIS A 744 -24.94 -23.89 -4.91
C HIS A 744 -26.07 -23.87 -3.87
N GLY A 745 -27.03 -22.96 -4.01
CA GLY A 745 -28.30 -23.09 -3.30
C GLY A 745 -29.21 -24.08 -4.01
N LYS A 746 -29.68 -25.13 -3.32
CA LYS A 746 -30.81 -25.99 -3.76
C LYS A 746 -31.98 -25.09 -4.22
N ASN A 747 -32.71 -25.52 -5.26
CA ASN A 747 -33.72 -24.79 -6.05
C ASN A 747 -34.88 -24.11 -5.28
N ASP A 748 -34.86 -24.06 -3.95
CA ASP A 748 -35.81 -23.31 -3.11
C ASP A 748 -35.42 -21.82 -3.12
N TRP A 749 -35.53 -21.21 -4.29
CA TRP A 749 -35.11 -19.83 -4.51
C TRP A 749 -36.22 -18.85 -4.17
N PHE A 750 -35.89 -17.89 -3.29
CA PHE A 750 -36.74 -16.76 -2.90
C PHE A 750 -37.25 -16.00 -4.13
N SER A 751 -38.55 -15.70 -4.19
CA SER A 751 -39.11 -14.80 -5.20
C SER A 751 -38.80 -13.35 -4.79
N PRO A 752 -37.99 -12.58 -5.55
CA PRO A 752 -37.49 -11.27 -5.13
C PRO A 752 -38.53 -10.14 -5.29
N SER A 753 -39.82 -10.41 -5.13
CA SER A 753 -40.92 -9.57 -5.62
C SER A 753 -41.13 -8.22 -4.89
N SER A 754 -40.24 -7.77 -4.01
CA SER A 754 -40.42 -6.43 -3.37
C SER A 754 -39.17 -5.75 -2.80
N VAL A 755 -37.99 -6.35 -2.86
CA VAL A 755 -36.80 -5.85 -2.15
C VAL A 755 -35.66 -5.59 -3.13
N CYS A 756 -35.34 -4.31 -3.34
CA CYS A 756 -34.21 -3.87 -4.15
C CYS A 756 -33.44 -2.76 -3.42
N CYS A 757 -32.11 -2.81 -3.45
CA CYS A 757 -31.23 -1.74 -2.98
C CYS A 757 -30.77 -0.98 -4.22
N PRO A 758 -31.41 0.14 -4.59
CA PRO A 758 -31.04 0.90 -5.76
C PRO A 758 -29.77 1.72 -5.55
N SER A 759 -29.22 1.83 -4.34
CA SER A 759 -28.03 2.64 -4.10
C SER A 759 -26.72 1.89 -4.32
N LEU A 760 -26.72 0.56 -4.33
CA LEU A 760 -25.47 -0.21 -4.41
C LEU A 760 -24.78 -0.01 -5.75
N GLU A 761 -23.56 0.52 -5.72
CA GLU A 761 -22.72 0.74 -6.90
C GLU A 761 -21.55 -0.24 -6.97
N THR A 762 -20.98 -0.63 -5.83
CA THR A 762 -19.81 -1.52 -5.75
C THR A 762 -20.10 -2.68 -4.79
N LEU A 763 -19.93 -3.91 -5.28
CA LEU A 763 -19.97 -5.13 -4.46
C LEU A 763 -18.58 -5.77 -4.45
N GLU A 764 -17.93 -5.87 -3.31
CA GLU A 764 -16.65 -6.54 -3.14
C GLU A 764 -16.89 -7.94 -2.55
N LEU A 765 -16.46 -8.97 -3.26
CA LEU A 765 -16.66 -10.37 -2.88
C LEU A 765 -15.32 -11.02 -2.56
N THR A 766 -15.21 -11.60 -1.36
CA THR A 766 -14.08 -12.46 -0.96
C THR A 766 -14.54 -13.91 -1.02
N LEU A 767 -13.95 -14.77 -1.86
CA LEU A 767 -14.23 -16.20 -1.77
C LEU A 767 -13.53 -16.79 -0.54
N THR A 768 -14.32 -17.35 0.36
CA THR A 768 -13.82 -18.28 1.36
C THR A 768 -13.95 -19.68 0.79
N ARG A 769 -12.83 -20.36 0.53
CA ARG A 769 -12.87 -21.81 0.27
C ARG A 769 -13.43 -22.49 1.52
N SER A 770 -14.53 -23.22 1.37
CA SER A 770 -14.91 -24.24 2.35
C SER A 770 -13.79 -25.28 2.39
N ASP A 771 -13.40 -25.67 3.61
CA ASP A 771 -12.19 -26.46 3.90
C ASP A 771 -11.99 -27.64 2.93
N GLY A 772 -11.00 -27.52 2.03
CA GLY A 772 -10.52 -28.62 1.19
C GLY A 772 -11.35 -28.99 -0.05
N GLU A 773 -12.53 -28.43 -0.27
CA GLU A 773 -13.31 -28.72 -1.48
C GLU A 773 -12.85 -27.87 -2.66
N ALA A 774 -12.47 -28.53 -3.76
CA ALA A 774 -12.25 -27.86 -5.02
C ALA A 774 -13.56 -27.20 -5.46
N LEU A 775 -13.50 -25.92 -5.87
CA LEU A 775 -14.62 -25.30 -6.59
C LEU A 775 -15.02 -26.24 -7.74
N PRO A 776 -16.31 -26.54 -7.94
CA PRO A 776 -16.72 -27.35 -9.07
C PRO A 776 -16.17 -26.73 -10.36
N GLU A 777 -15.52 -27.58 -11.15
CA GLU A 777 -14.58 -27.20 -12.20
C GLU A 777 -15.19 -26.31 -13.29
N ILE A 778 -16.52 -26.27 -13.40
CA ILE A 778 -17.25 -25.43 -14.34
C ILE A 778 -18.56 -24.98 -13.72
N TYR A 779 -18.69 -23.67 -13.44
CA TYR A 779 -20.00 -23.05 -13.29
C TYR A 779 -20.63 -22.94 -14.69
N PRO A 780 -21.76 -23.62 -14.98
CA PRO A 780 -22.41 -23.50 -16.28
C PRO A 780 -22.71 -22.03 -16.60
N ARG A 781 -22.61 -21.61 -17.86
CA ARG A 781 -22.96 -20.22 -18.25
C ARG A 781 -24.36 -19.82 -17.80
N ALA A 782 -25.31 -20.75 -17.87
CA ALA A 782 -26.68 -20.57 -17.37
C ALA A 782 -26.70 -20.21 -15.87
N TYR A 783 -25.75 -20.75 -15.11
CA TYR A 783 -25.61 -20.50 -13.69
C TYR A 783 -25.03 -19.09 -13.42
N ILE A 784 -23.97 -18.67 -14.12
CA ILE A 784 -23.45 -17.28 -14.03
C ILE A 784 -24.53 -16.27 -14.44
N HIS A 785 -25.28 -16.56 -15.51
CA HIS A 785 -26.40 -15.73 -15.93
C HIS A 785 -27.46 -15.62 -14.85
N THR A 786 -27.84 -16.75 -14.24
CA THR A 786 -28.81 -16.77 -13.14
C THR A 786 -28.32 -15.90 -11.99
N VAL A 787 -27.06 -16.04 -11.57
CA VAL A 787 -26.48 -15.23 -10.49
C VAL A 787 -26.49 -13.75 -10.84
N ALA A 788 -26.04 -13.36 -12.04
CA ALA A 788 -26.04 -11.98 -12.50
C ALA A 788 -27.45 -11.37 -12.53
N THR A 789 -28.44 -12.12 -13.05
CA THR A 789 -29.84 -11.69 -13.07
C THR A 789 -30.37 -11.49 -11.66
N ARG A 790 -30.07 -12.41 -10.73
CA ARG A 790 -30.47 -12.26 -9.32
C ARG A 790 -29.78 -11.08 -8.64
N LEU A 791 -28.47 -10.90 -8.86
CA LEU A 791 -27.73 -9.76 -8.33
C LEU A 791 -28.31 -8.43 -8.83
N LEU A 792 -28.73 -8.34 -10.09
CA LEU A 792 -29.37 -7.13 -10.62
C LEU A 792 -30.81 -6.94 -10.13
N GLN A 793 -31.54 -8.04 -9.90
CA GLN A 793 -32.85 -7.96 -9.24
C GLN A 793 -32.70 -7.39 -7.82
N MET A 794 -31.66 -7.79 -7.09
CA MET A 794 -31.36 -7.29 -5.75
C MET A 794 -30.76 -5.87 -5.76
N PHE A 795 -29.85 -5.60 -6.70
CA PHE A 795 -29.01 -4.40 -6.76
C PHE A 795 -29.03 -3.80 -8.18
N PRO A 796 -30.12 -3.14 -8.58
CA PRO A 796 -30.32 -2.74 -9.98
C PRO A 796 -29.28 -1.74 -10.51
N ASN A 797 -28.63 -0.98 -9.62
CA ASN A 797 -27.64 0.03 -9.97
C ASN A 797 -26.18 -0.42 -9.77
N ILE A 798 -25.94 -1.70 -9.48
CA ILE A 798 -24.60 -2.24 -9.32
C ILE A 798 -23.76 -1.94 -10.58
N ARG A 799 -22.59 -1.34 -10.38
CA ARG A 799 -21.68 -0.90 -11.45
C ARG A 799 -20.53 -1.85 -11.64
N ARG A 800 -20.01 -2.39 -10.55
CA ARG A 800 -18.85 -3.28 -10.54
C ARG A 800 -18.90 -4.25 -9.37
N ILE A 801 -18.37 -5.43 -9.62
CA ILE A 801 -18.02 -6.43 -8.62
C ILE A 801 -16.50 -6.49 -8.54
N ILE A 802 -15.94 -6.31 -7.34
CA ILE A 802 -14.51 -6.34 -7.06
C ILE A 802 -14.18 -7.60 -6.30
N TRP A 803 -12.95 -8.07 -6.47
CA TRP A 803 -12.42 -9.17 -5.69
C TRP A 803 -11.02 -8.79 -5.17
N PRO A 804 -10.87 -8.57 -3.86
CA PRO A 804 -9.68 -7.95 -3.28
C PRO A 804 -8.51 -8.94 -3.18
N THR A 805 -8.82 -10.21 -2.93
CA THR A 805 -7.85 -11.30 -2.79
C THR A 805 -8.11 -12.34 -3.87
N VAL A 806 -7.73 -12.02 -5.10
CA VAL A 806 -7.63 -13.04 -6.14
C VAL A 806 -6.43 -13.89 -5.73
N GLY A 807 -6.67 -15.03 -5.08
CA GLY A 807 -5.63 -16.06 -4.96
C GLY A 807 -5.13 -16.42 -6.36
N ASN A 808 -3.99 -17.09 -6.49
CA ASN A 808 -3.36 -17.40 -7.78
C ASN A 808 -4.22 -18.23 -8.79
N ASN A 809 -5.51 -18.46 -8.54
CA ASN A 809 -6.45 -19.11 -9.45
C ASN A 809 -6.95 -18.17 -10.56
N SER A 810 -6.53 -18.44 -11.80
CA SER A 810 -7.09 -17.84 -13.03
C SER A 810 -8.61 -18.02 -13.15
N TYR A 811 -9.17 -19.10 -12.61
CA TYR A 811 -10.60 -19.44 -12.69
C TYR A 811 -11.50 -18.45 -11.93
N GLU A 812 -11.16 -18.11 -10.69
CA GLU A 812 -11.95 -17.21 -9.84
C GLU A 812 -12.06 -15.81 -10.47
N TYR A 813 -10.94 -15.34 -11.03
CA TYR A 813 -10.88 -14.07 -11.76
C TYR A 813 -11.77 -14.06 -12.99
N ALA A 814 -11.84 -15.17 -13.72
CA ALA A 814 -12.59 -15.23 -14.94
C ALA A 814 -14.10 -15.40 -14.71
N VAL A 815 -14.51 -16.12 -13.67
CA VAL A 815 -15.90 -16.10 -13.18
C VAL A 815 -16.30 -14.67 -12.82
N LEU A 816 -15.43 -13.92 -12.13
CA LEU A 816 -15.68 -12.51 -11.82
C LEU A 816 -15.79 -11.63 -13.07
N CYS A 817 -14.91 -11.83 -14.07
CA CYS A 817 -15.00 -11.11 -15.34
C CYS A 817 -16.32 -11.39 -16.03
N LEU A 818 -16.71 -12.67 -16.17
CA LEU A 818 -17.97 -13.09 -16.78
C LEU A 818 -19.17 -12.52 -16.03
N LEU A 819 -19.14 -12.51 -14.70
CA LEU A 819 -20.20 -11.96 -13.86
C LEU A 819 -20.34 -10.45 -14.05
N ASN A 820 -19.23 -9.70 -14.01
CA ASN A 820 -19.22 -8.26 -14.26
C ASN A 820 -19.75 -7.92 -15.65
N THR A 821 -19.28 -8.64 -16.67
CA THR A 821 -19.76 -8.52 -18.05
C THR A 821 -21.26 -8.74 -18.12
N ARG A 822 -21.76 -9.83 -17.52
CA ARG A 822 -23.17 -10.19 -17.56
C ARG A 822 -24.07 -9.19 -16.83
N ILE A 823 -23.60 -8.64 -15.72
CA ILE A 823 -24.29 -7.57 -14.99
C ILE A 823 -24.41 -6.31 -15.84
N VAL A 824 -23.34 -5.90 -16.51
CA VAL A 824 -23.38 -4.74 -17.40
C VAL A 824 -24.40 -4.98 -18.52
N VAL A 825 -24.34 -6.15 -19.17
CA VAL A 825 -25.27 -6.55 -20.24
C VAL A 825 -26.73 -6.44 -19.81
N LEU A 826 -27.09 -7.11 -18.72
CA LEU A 826 -28.46 -7.20 -18.26
C LEU A 826 -28.99 -5.85 -17.77
N ARG A 827 -28.14 -5.00 -17.19
CA ARG A 827 -28.52 -3.63 -16.81
C ARG A 827 -28.84 -2.77 -18.03
N GLU A 828 -27.99 -2.81 -19.07
CA GLU A 828 -28.25 -2.10 -20.31
C GLU A 828 -29.54 -2.61 -20.99
N TRP A 829 -29.79 -3.92 -20.95
CA TRP A 829 -31.04 -4.51 -21.43
C TRP A 829 -32.25 -3.96 -20.69
N ASN A 830 -32.24 -3.97 -19.36
CA ASN A 830 -33.32 -3.43 -18.54
C ASN A 830 -33.53 -1.93 -18.78
N SER A 831 -32.47 -1.16 -18.99
CA SER A 831 -32.52 0.27 -19.35
C SER A 831 -33.10 0.51 -20.75
N ALA A 832 -32.73 -0.31 -21.75
CA ALA A 832 -33.30 -0.26 -23.09
C ALA A 832 -34.79 -0.65 -23.09
N ARG A 833 -35.16 -1.71 -22.36
CA ARG A 833 -36.54 -2.14 -22.15
C ARG A 833 -37.39 -1.07 -21.50
N SER A 834 -36.90 -0.46 -20.43
CA SER A 834 -37.61 0.63 -19.75
C SER A 834 -37.91 1.79 -20.70
N ARG A 835 -36.93 2.20 -21.53
CA ARG A 835 -37.12 3.25 -22.54
C ARG A 835 -38.10 2.88 -23.65
N ILE A 836 -38.18 1.60 -24.03
CA ILE A 836 -39.13 1.11 -25.03
C ILE A 836 -40.54 1.03 -24.44
N VAL A 837 -40.69 0.52 -23.22
CA VAL A 837 -41.97 0.50 -22.50
C VAL A 837 -42.49 1.93 -22.33
N GLU A 838 -41.63 2.87 -21.91
CA GLU A 838 -41.99 4.28 -21.71
C GLU A 838 -42.46 4.95 -23.01
N ARG A 839 -41.84 4.62 -24.16
CA ARG A 839 -42.15 5.26 -25.45
C ARG A 839 -43.26 4.57 -26.25
N TYR A 840 -43.39 3.26 -26.14
CA TYR A 840 -44.19 2.45 -27.06
C TYR A 840 -45.15 1.48 -26.36
N GLY A 841 -45.15 1.44 -25.01
CA GLY A 841 -46.01 0.57 -24.22
C GLY A 841 -45.44 -0.83 -23.99
N GLN A 842 -46.04 -1.55 -23.04
CA GLN A 842 -45.60 -2.87 -22.59
C GLN A 842 -45.70 -3.93 -23.71
N GLU A 843 -46.79 -3.92 -24.49
CA GLU A 843 -46.98 -4.84 -25.62
C GLU A 843 -45.90 -4.68 -26.70
N ALA A 844 -45.47 -3.45 -26.97
CA ALA A 844 -44.37 -3.19 -27.91
C ALA A 844 -43.03 -3.66 -27.34
N ALA A 845 -42.78 -3.49 -26.05
CA ALA A 845 -41.57 -4.02 -25.41
C ALA A 845 -41.54 -5.55 -25.41
N ASP A 846 -42.68 -6.19 -25.15
CA ASP A 846 -42.80 -7.65 -25.15
C ASP A 846 -42.77 -8.23 -26.58
N ALA A 847 -43.25 -7.49 -27.59
CA ALA A 847 -43.14 -7.87 -29.00
C ALA A 847 -41.74 -7.63 -29.60
N LEU A 848 -41.05 -6.55 -29.20
CA LEU A 848 -39.71 -6.18 -29.69
C LEU A 848 -38.58 -6.87 -28.92
N MET A 849 -38.84 -7.32 -27.68
CA MET A 849 -37.89 -8.07 -26.85
C MET A 849 -38.54 -9.34 -26.27
N PRO A 850 -39.04 -10.26 -27.13
CA PRO A 850 -39.89 -11.37 -26.73
C PRO A 850 -39.16 -12.48 -25.96
N ASN A 851 -37.83 -12.45 -25.92
CA ASN A 851 -37.07 -13.49 -25.26
C ASN A 851 -35.81 -12.89 -24.65
N GLU A 852 -35.80 -12.76 -23.32
CA GLU A 852 -34.61 -12.43 -22.52
C GLU A 852 -33.44 -13.34 -22.94
N SER A 853 -33.70 -14.60 -23.27
CA SER A 853 -32.67 -15.52 -23.77
C SER A 853 -32.15 -15.18 -25.19
N LEU A 854 -32.95 -14.65 -26.13
CA LEU A 854 -32.48 -14.34 -27.49
C LEU A 854 -31.75 -13.00 -27.55
N LEU A 855 -32.20 -11.98 -26.82
CA LEU A 855 -31.48 -10.71 -26.77
C LEU A 855 -30.35 -10.76 -25.74
N ALA A 856 -30.41 -11.53 -24.64
CA ALA A 856 -29.25 -11.73 -23.77
C ALA A 856 -28.25 -12.72 -24.38
N ARG A 857 -28.66 -13.55 -25.35
CA ARG A 857 -27.77 -14.27 -26.27
C ARG A 857 -27.29 -13.39 -27.41
N ALA A 858 -28.10 -12.45 -27.93
CA ALA A 858 -27.65 -11.43 -28.87
C ALA A 858 -26.67 -10.49 -28.16
N LEU A 859 -27.08 -9.71 -27.15
CA LEU A 859 -26.54 -9.71 -25.78
C LEU A 859 -25.09 -10.22 -25.60
N GLU A 860 -24.93 -11.50 -25.29
CA GLU A 860 -23.67 -12.25 -25.11
C GLU A 860 -22.91 -12.58 -26.41
N LEU A 861 -23.55 -12.46 -27.57
CA LEU A 861 -22.91 -12.50 -28.89
C LEU A 861 -22.49 -11.10 -29.35
N LEU A 862 -22.74 -10.08 -28.53
CA LEU A 862 -22.56 -8.68 -28.85
C LEU A 862 -22.07 -7.89 -27.62
N VAL A 863 -21.79 -8.54 -26.48
CA VAL A 863 -20.90 -8.24 -25.34
C VAL A 863 -20.06 -9.44 -25.12
#